data_AF-A0A397G0S7-F1
#
_entry.id   AF-A0A397G0S7-F1
#
_cell.length_a   1.000
_cell.length_b   1.000
_cell.length_c   1.000
_cell.angle_alpha   90.00
_cell.angle_beta   90.00
_cell.angle_gamma   90.00
#
_symmetry.space_group_name_H-M   'P 1'
#
loop_
_entity.id
_entity.type
_entity.pdbx_description
1 polymer ?
#
loop_
_entity_poly.entity_id
_entity_poly.type
_entity_poly.pdbx_seq_one_letter_code
_entity_poly.pdbx_strand_id
1 'polypeptide(L)'
;MSLIATWEGISAISRSSTPVCQSTREPVLLTDSSRTTQDPFMLPAPTEMQRLVKIFFTHTGHVFPYIRETMVLGYIASLQKSENNTLEPVKYCILNMCMAFAIIQGQLDPPSEDNLAFSYEYFQRARVMIPGIIAHMTSIESIQALLLGLQYSQGTQCWDETWSLLGYVVHGALQLGLYRPAITERVPPIDGEMRIRVWWMCVMMDRMCSMTFGRPPLIPNAYITSTHLPFPTECLGTRKTGINLQDPSSATLSTSTSFTHTSTLNLILGEIIEDVYDRNLESSMSASLPALLERVIAIESRLEDWRMTYLPLLASSTYGLDPEDPQPGPLQEERAQVLLSLRYLNVRALLHRAVLYHMLEKKLDSDVCDQYYNEGMNTSVASCLDCAVSSVKLISYSMQRPALLPIWWFSAYYTLNASLTLLAAVVLLVRGSVNLPTYTIPGLVDILKTALDAISSMPQGNRVVRRCQQTIKQILHTCLALMPESRIEDQRNWIKSRVLDRQEEQLRHDFWRSRFQGRPGSPASSDTKFLHFTQWSCRSGVNLVEDLIANNKAHPLLDDYHRSKCVQDLARINVPAYVVADWGDHGMHTRGTLNGFMGISSKEKWLEVHGRKKWRYFFEPESVRRQEAFFQKFLKGQTSEIDSYPRVRLEVRNRAWVGAFRDEQEWPLARTKYTKKYLDAQSRQLVDELPASLAVASYKSRVTDDCVLFHHRFSQETELTGTMRLRLWVSTDHGEDMDLFVQLDKLDCEGKITPFVAFSMIDDGPLGLGWLRVSHRELDNAKTTIDRPFHTHERRLLLRPGEIVPVDIEILPTSTLFHEGEVLQLRIQGNDSFRHKTPDVVQFHEETVNEGTHSIYSGCTYESYLVLPVVV
;
A
#
# COMPACT_ATOMS: atom_id res chain seq x y z
N MET A 1 -6.01 1.78 -24.38
CA MET A 1 -5.46 2.99 -23.74
C MET A 1 -5.25 2.83 -22.23
N SER A 2 -6.20 2.26 -21.46
CA SER A 2 -6.02 1.97 -20.02
C SER A 2 -4.76 1.14 -19.69
N LEU A 3 -4.46 0.09 -20.46
CA LEU A 3 -3.25 -0.75 -20.29
C LEU A 3 -1.93 -0.03 -20.59
N ILE A 4 -1.94 1.01 -21.44
CA ILE A 4 -0.76 1.82 -21.76
C ILE A 4 -0.47 2.78 -20.60
N ALA A 5 -1.50 3.37 -20.00
CA ALA A 5 -1.36 4.18 -18.78
C ALA A 5 -0.92 3.34 -17.57
N THR A 6 -1.38 2.09 -17.44
CA THR A 6 -0.87 1.15 -16.44
C THR A 6 0.59 0.79 -16.70
N TRP A 7 0.98 0.62 -17.97
CA TRP A 7 2.37 0.37 -18.35
C TRP A 7 3.28 1.58 -18.16
N GLU A 8 2.85 2.80 -18.51
CA GLU A 8 3.59 4.05 -18.26
C GLU A 8 3.80 4.30 -16.76
N GLY A 9 2.80 3.99 -15.92
CA GLY A 9 2.93 4.04 -14.46
C GLY A 9 3.84 2.94 -13.88
N ILE A 10 4.03 1.83 -14.60
CA ILE A 10 4.85 0.68 -14.21
C ILE A 10 6.28 0.77 -14.78
N SER A 11 6.46 1.34 -15.98
CA SER A 11 7.76 1.68 -16.56
C SER A 11 8.39 2.89 -15.86
N ALA A 12 7.57 3.74 -15.23
CA ALA A 12 8.01 4.76 -14.28
C ALA A 12 8.71 4.19 -13.02
N ILE A 13 8.69 2.87 -12.78
CA ILE A 13 9.51 2.27 -11.70
C ILE A 13 11.01 2.41 -12.01
N SER A 14 11.41 2.53 -13.28
CA SER A 14 12.80 2.85 -13.66
C SER A 14 13.03 4.34 -13.98
N ARG A 15 12.02 5.20 -13.83
CA ARG A 15 12.14 6.65 -14.05
C ARG A 15 11.56 7.35 -12.84
N SER A 16 12.38 7.58 -11.81
CA SER A 16 11.92 8.34 -10.64
C SER A 16 11.42 9.70 -11.13
N SER A 17 10.14 10.02 -10.88
CA SER A 17 9.61 11.35 -11.11
C SER A 17 10.48 12.36 -10.34
N THR A 18 10.95 13.39 -11.01
CA THR A 18 11.65 14.52 -10.39
C THR A 18 10.82 15.00 -9.20
N PRO A 19 11.39 15.12 -7.99
CA PRO A 19 10.62 15.65 -6.86
C PRO A 19 10.11 17.04 -7.23
N VAL A 20 8.79 17.19 -7.31
CA VAL A 20 8.15 18.50 -7.46
C VAL A 20 8.58 19.32 -6.26
N CYS A 21 9.22 20.47 -6.51
CA CYS A 21 9.63 21.41 -5.48
C CYS A 21 8.38 21.93 -4.77
N GLN A 22 7.96 21.23 -3.71
CA GLN A 22 7.09 21.82 -2.70
C GLN A 22 7.96 22.76 -1.90
N SER A 23 7.82 24.06 -2.16
CA SER A 23 8.46 25.14 -1.41
C SER A 23 7.89 25.18 0.01
N THR A 24 8.30 24.25 0.87
CA THR A 24 8.33 24.28 2.35
C THR A 24 8.80 22.93 2.94
N ARG A 25 9.68 22.19 2.25
CA ARG A 25 10.50 21.19 2.95
C ARG A 25 11.84 21.84 3.27
N GLU A 26 12.10 22.05 4.56
CA GLU A 26 13.47 22.27 5.02
C GLU A 26 14.37 21.17 4.41
N PRO A 27 15.59 21.52 3.98
CA PRO A 27 16.52 20.52 3.49
C PRO A 27 16.68 19.46 4.58
N VAL A 28 16.39 18.20 4.26
CA VAL A 28 16.73 17.05 5.11
C VAL A 28 18.25 16.89 5.04
N LEU A 29 18.96 17.82 5.67
CA LEU A 29 20.33 17.64 6.11
C LEU A 29 20.29 16.59 7.21
N LEU A 30 20.88 15.42 6.95
CA LEU A 30 21.55 14.44 7.84
C LEU A 30 21.50 14.62 9.38
N THR A 31 20.40 15.08 9.97
CA THR A 31 20.31 15.54 11.37
C THR A 31 19.05 15.09 12.08
N ASP A 32 18.34 14.07 11.58
CA ASP A 32 17.29 13.44 12.38
C ASP A 32 17.92 12.43 13.37
N SER A 33 18.68 12.96 14.32
CA SER A 33 19.23 12.23 15.48
C SER A 33 18.15 11.95 16.55
N SER A 34 16.90 12.34 16.30
CA SER A 34 15.84 12.35 17.31
C SER A 34 15.16 11.00 17.58
N ARG A 35 15.55 9.92 16.85
CA ARG A 35 14.92 8.59 16.98
C ARG A 35 15.80 7.47 17.54
N THR A 36 17.06 7.72 17.88
CA THR A 36 17.90 6.73 18.56
C THR A 36 17.88 6.97 20.06
N THR A 37 17.05 6.25 20.80
CA THR A 37 17.09 6.19 22.28
C THR A 37 18.24 5.33 22.81
N GLN A 38 19.15 4.88 21.95
CA GLN A 38 20.28 4.00 22.28
C GLN A 38 21.62 4.60 21.86
N ASP A 39 22.66 4.30 22.63
CA ASP A 39 24.04 4.69 22.39
C ASP A 39 24.58 4.16 21.05
N PRO A 40 24.99 5.03 20.10
CA PRO A 40 25.50 4.62 18.78
C PRO A 40 26.82 3.85 18.85
N PHE A 41 27.55 3.93 19.97
CA PHE A 41 28.81 3.21 20.19
C PHE A 41 28.63 1.86 20.88
N MET A 42 27.39 1.46 21.18
CA MET A 42 27.08 0.19 21.81
C MET A 42 27.39 -0.99 20.87
N LEU A 43 28.24 -1.90 21.34
CA LEU A 43 28.62 -3.14 20.65
C LEU A 43 28.33 -4.36 21.55
N PRO A 44 28.00 -5.53 20.97
CA PRO A 44 27.79 -6.76 21.74
C PRO A 44 29.12 -7.33 22.28
N ALA A 45 29.04 -8.40 23.07
CA ALA A 45 30.22 -9.05 23.62
C ALA A 45 31.22 -9.46 22.50
N PRO A 46 32.54 -9.41 22.74
CA PRO A 46 33.53 -9.70 21.70
C PRO A 46 33.39 -11.06 21.01
N THR A 47 32.97 -12.09 21.75
CA THR A 47 32.69 -13.43 21.21
C THR A 47 31.55 -13.41 20.20
N GLU A 48 30.50 -12.64 20.49
CA GLU A 48 29.36 -12.46 19.60
C GLU A 48 29.71 -11.61 18.38
N MET A 49 30.49 -10.53 18.56
CA MET A 49 31.02 -9.75 17.44
C MET A 49 31.83 -10.63 16.47
N GLN A 50 32.74 -11.47 16.99
CA GLN A 50 33.53 -12.38 16.17
C GLN A 50 32.66 -13.37 15.40
N ARG A 51 31.62 -13.91 16.04
CA ARG A 51 30.65 -14.82 15.41
C ARG A 51 29.92 -14.14 14.26
N LEU A 52 29.36 -12.95 14.50
CA LEU A 52 28.62 -12.19 13.48
C LEU A 52 29.51 -11.73 12.33
N VAL A 53 30.73 -11.26 12.61
CA VAL A 53 31.72 -10.91 11.59
C VAL A 53 32.04 -12.12 10.70
N LYS A 54 32.21 -13.31 11.28
CA LYS A 54 32.45 -14.53 10.50
C LYS A 54 31.27 -14.89 9.60
N ILE A 55 30.04 -14.71 10.07
CA ILE A 55 28.81 -14.89 9.26
C ILE A 55 28.82 -13.90 8.09
N PHE A 56 29.09 -12.62 8.36
CA PHE A 56 29.19 -11.59 7.32
C PHE A 56 30.19 -11.99 6.23
N PHE A 57 31.39 -12.42 6.59
CA PHE A 57 32.43 -12.82 5.62
C PHE A 57 32.13 -14.16 4.92
N THR A 58 31.28 -15.02 5.49
CA THR A 58 30.79 -16.24 4.83
C THR A 58 29.73 -15.95 3.76
N HIS A 59 29.04 -14.81 3.85
CA HIS A 59 27.96 -14.41 2.96
C HIS A 59 28.28 -13.11 2.21
N THR A 60 27.90 -11.93 2.74
CA THR A 60 28.08 -10.64 2.04
C THR A 60 29.55 -10.34 1.70
N GLY A 61 30.46 -10.50 2.67
CA GLY A 61 31.87 -10.21 2.47
C GLY A 61 32.54 -11.13 1.45
N HIS A 62 31.99 -12.32 1.24
CA HIS A 62 32.40 -13.21 0.15
C HIS A 62 31.94 -12.67 -1.21
N VAL A 63 30.66 -12.28 -1.35
CA VAL A 63 30.15 -11.77 -2.64
C VAL A 63 30.80 -10.43 -3.02
N PHE A 64 31.14 -9.61 -2.02
CA PHE A 64 31.70 -8.27 -2.20
C PHE A 64 32.99 -8.11 -1.38
N PRO A 65 34.14 -8.62 -1.86
CA PRO A 65 35.37 -8.73 -1.08
C PRO A 65 36.18 -7.43 -1.05
N TYR A 66 35.52 -6.28 -0.83
CA TYR A 66 36.13 -4.95 -0.73
C TYR A 66 36.51 -4.54 0.71
N ILE A 67 36.35 -5.44 1.69
CA ILE A 67 36.79 -5.31 3.08
C ILE A 67 37.51 -6.60 3.49
N ARG A 68 38.52 -6.51 4.37
CA ARG A 68 39.28 -7.68 4.83
C ARG A 68 38.80 -8.16 6.19
N GLU A 69 38.56 -9.46 6.32
CA GLU A 69 38.19 -10.09 7.60
C GLU A 69 39.26 -9.86 8.68
N THR A 70 40.54 -10.00 8.33
CA THR A 70 41.66 -9.77 9.24
C THR A 70 41.70 -8.35 9.80
N MET A 71 41.26 -7.36 9.02
CA MET A 71 41.19 -5.96 9.45
C MET A 71 40.03 -5.76 10.44
N VAL A 72 38.83 -6.29 10.16
CA VAL A 72 37.67 -6.16 11.04
C VAL A 72 37.87 -6.92 12.36
N LEU A 73 38.44 -8.13 12.33
CA LEU A 73 38.82 -8.87 13.53
C LEU A 73 39.90 -8.13 14.35
N GLY A 74 40.81 -7.44 13.66
CA GLY A 74 41.78 -6.55 14.29
C GLY A 74 41.13 -5.44 15.11
N TYR A 75 40.01 -4.86 14.64
CA TYR A 75 39.27 -3.85 15.39
C TYR A 75 38.69 -4.39 16.70
N ILE A 76 38.16 -5.62 16.68
CA ILE A 76 37.67 -6.30 17.89
C ILE A 76 38.82 -6.55 18.87
N ALA A 77 39.97 -7.02 18.37
CA ALA A 77 41.14 -7.24 19.21
C ALA A 77 41.71 -5.93 19.81
N SER A 78 41.65 -4.82 19.06
CA SER A 78 42.04 -3.49 19.55
C SER A 78 41.09 -2.97 20.63
N LEU A 79 39.77 -3.21 20.51
CA LEU A 79 38.80 -2.89 21.56
C LEU A 79 39.15 -3.59 22.87
N GLN A 80 39.47 -4.90 22.82
CA GLN A 80 39.79 -5.69 24.00
C GLN A 80 41.09 -5.27 24.71
N LYS A 81 41.99 -4.56 24.01
CA LYS A 81 43.30 -4.11 24.53
C LYS A 81 43.33 -2.65 24.96
N SER A 82 42.33 -1.85 24.59
CA SER A 82 42.29 -0.41 24.85
C SER A 82 41.84 -0.15 26.30
N GLU A 83 42.61 0.64 27.06
CA GLU A 83 42.25 1.02 28.44
C GLU A 83 40.88 1.73 28.53
N ASN A 84 40.48 2.42 27.47
CA ASN A 84 39.20 3.14 27.38
C ASN A 84 38.14 2.43 26.52
N ASN A 85 38.44 1.27 25.92
CA ASN A 85 37.54 0.54 25.00
C ASN A 85 36.98 1.38 23.82
N THR A 86 37.68 2.43 23.36
CA THR A 86 37.22 3.32 22.28
C THR A 86 37.91 3.06 20.93
N LEU A 87 37.16 3.08 19.83
CA LEU A 87 37.66 3.13 18.45
C LEU A 87 37.34 4.46 17.75
N GLU A 88 37.93 4.69 16.58
CA GLU A 88 37.47 5.75 15.66
C GLU A 88 36.05 5.46 15.15
N PRO A 89 35.21 6.50 14.90
CA PRO A 89 33.83 6.33 14.42
C PRO A 89 33.69 5.47 13.15
N VAL A 90 34.65 5.57 12.21
CA VAL A 90 34.66 4.75 10.98
C VAL A 90 34.69 3.25 11.30
N LYS A 91 35.45 2.84 12.32
CA LYS A 91 35.61 1.43 12.71
C LYS A 91 34.34 0.91 13.39
N TYR A 92 33.70 1.73 14.22
CA TYR A 92 32.38 1.42 14.79
C TYR A 92 31.32 1.29 13.69
N CYS A 93 31.34 2.16 12.68
CA CYS A 93 30.43 2.09 11.54
C CYS A 93 30.59 0.76 10.79
N ILE A 94 31.83 0.37 10.45
CA ILE A 94 32.10 -0.91 9.77
C ILE A 94 31.62 -2.10 10.62
N LEU A 95 31.92 -2.12 11.92
CA LEU A 95 31.49 -3.20 12.82
C LEU A 95 29.97 -3.32 12.89
N ASN A 96 29.26 -2.21 13.11
CA ASN A 96 27.80 -2.16 13.13
C ASN A 96 27.22 -2.64 11.79
N MET A 97 27.77 -2.20 10.66
CA MET A 97 27.31 -2.64 9.35
C MET A 97 27.56 -4.14 9.09
N CYS A 98 28.73 -4.68 9.46
CA CYS A 98 29.00 -6.11 9.37
C CYS A 98 27.97 -6.91 10.19
N MET A 99 27.63 -6.45 11.40
CA MET A 99 26.61 -7.08 12.24
C MET A 99 25.20 -6.95 11.65
N ALA A 100 24.83 -5.79 11.10
CA ALA A 100 23.55 -5.59 10.44
C ALA A 100 23.35 -6.61 9.30
N PHE A 101 24.34 -6.74 8.41
CA PHE A 101 24.31 -7.73 7.35
C PHE A 101 24.32 -9.17 7.90
N ALA A 102 25.13 -9.45 8.92
CA ALA A 102 25.17 -10.78 9.53
C ALA A 102 23.82 -11.20 10.11
N ILE A 103 23.06 -10.29 10.74
CA ILE A 103 21.74 -10.60 11.30
C ILE A 103 20.68 -10.80 10.21
N ILE A 104 20.71 -10.01 9.12
CA ILE A 104 19.83 -10.26 7.96
C ILE A 104 20.08 -11.64 7.36
N GLN A 105 21.32 -12.13 7.46
CA GLN A 105 21.78 -13.37 6.84
C GLN A 105 21.84 -14.55 7.81
N GLY A 106 21.75 -14.28 9.11
CA GLY A 106 22.21 -15.15 10.17
C GLY A 106 21.09 -15.57 11.10
N GLN A 107 20.73 -16.85 10.95
CA GLN A 107 20.00 -17.71 11.88
C GLN A 107 18.47 -17.62 11.91
N LEU A 108 17.92 -18.83 11.65
CA LEU A 108 16.53 -19.28 11.49
C LEU A 108 15.90 -18.82 10.17
N ASP A 109 15.83 -19.79 9.26
CA ASP A 109 14.99 -19.74 8.07
C ASP A 109 13.55 -20.07 8.48
N PRO A 110 12.55 -19.23 8.16
CA PRO A 110 12.67 -17.90 7.55
C PRO A 110 13.05 -16.80 8.57
N PRO A 111 13.67 -15.69 8.11
CA PRO A 111 13.99 -14.54 8.97
C PRO A 111 12.75 -14.04 9.71
N SER A 112 12.77 -14.05 11.04
CA SER A 112 11.69 -13.50 11.85
C SER A 112 11.60 -11.98 11.67
N GLU A 113 10.44 -11.39 11.95
CA GLU A 113 10.30 -9.92 12.02
C GLU A 113 11.30 -9.30 13.01
N ASP A 114 11.63 -10.04 14.06
CA ASP A 114 12.62 -9.64 15.06
C ASP A 114 14.02 -9.50 14.46
N ASN A 115 14.47 -10.41 13.58
CA ASN A 115 15.78 -10.32 12.93
C ASN A 115 15.91 -9.06 12.06
N LEU A 116 14.85 -8.67 11.34
CA LEU A 116 14.85 -7.43 10.56
C LEU A 116 14.93 -6.20 11.46
N ALA A 117 14.23 -6.21 12.60
CA ALA A 117 14.29 -5.12 13.58
C ALA A 117 15.69 -5.00 14.22
N PHE A 118 16.29 -6.11 14.65
CA PHE A 118 17.63 -6.14 15.22
C PHE A 118 18.71 -5.71 14.23
N SER A 119 18.62 -6.16 12.98
CA SER A 119 19.55 -5.70 11.94
C SER A 119 19.43 -4.18 11.71
N TYR A 120 18.20 -3.67 11.68
CA TYR A 120 17.94 -2.25 11.50
C TYR A 120 18.50 -1.41 12.66
N GLU A 121 18.52 -1.93 13.89
CA GLU A 121 19.13 -1.27 15.05
C GLU A 121 20.64 -1.03 14.83
N TYR A 122 21.38 -2.04 14.37
CA TYR A 122 22.80 -1.88 14.03
C TYR A 122 23.01 -0.89 12.86
N PHE A 123 22.14 -0.94 11.84
CA PHE A 123 22.18 0.05 10.76
C PHE A 123 21.95 1.48 11.28
N GLN A 124 21.01 1.68 12.20
CA GLN A 124 20.73 2.98 12.79
C GLN A 124 21.93 3.54 13.55
N ARG A 125 22.63 2.70 14.34
CA ARG A 125 23.86 3.09 15.03
C ARG A 125 24.93 3.55 14.04
N ALA A 126 25.17 2.77 12.99
CA ALA A 126 26.11 3.14 11.91
C ALA A 126 25.71 4.45 11.23
N ARG A 127 24.41 4.64 10.96
CA ARG A 127 23.87 5.81 10.27
C ARG A 127 24.14 7.13 10.99
N VAL A 128 24.16 7.14 12.33
CA VAL A 128 24.51 8.33 13.13
C VAL A 128 25.96 8.80 12.86
N MET A 129 26.86 7.89 12.50
CA MET A 129 28.28 8.20 12.28
C MET A 129 28.57 8.70 10.86
N ILE A 130 27.73 8.36 9.88
CA ILE A 130 27.90 8.67 8.46
C ILE A 130 28.21 10.16 8.19
N PRO A 131 27.49 11.15 8.76
CA PRO A 131 27.75 12.56 8.47
C PRO A 131 29.17 13.00 8.88
N GLY A 132 29.66 12.52 10.03
CA GLY A 132 31.02 12.78 10.49
C GLY A 132 32.08 12.12 9.61
N ILE A 133 31.80 10.91 9.09
CA ILE A 133 32.66 10.21 8.15
C ILE A 133 32.73 10.97 6.80
N ILE A 134 31.60 11.49 6.32
CA ILE A 134 31.53 12.30 5.09
C ILE A 134 32.35 13.59 5.26
N ALA A 135 32.22 14.27 6.40
CA ALA A 135 32.94 15.51 6.67
C ALA A 135 34.48 15.34 6.65
N HIS A 136 34.97 14.14 6.97
CA HIS A 136 36.40 13.83 7.09
C HIS A 136 36.79 12.58 6.29
N MET A 137 36.37 12.50 5.03
CA MET A 137 36.63 11.36 4.16
C MET A 137 38.07 11.33 3.64
N THR A 138 39.02 10.91 4.48
CA THR A 138 40.46 10.92 4.17
C THR A 138 41.08 9.54 4.00
N SER A 139 40.31 8.46 4.18
CA SER A 139 40.81 7.09 4.19
C SER A 139 39.97 6.12 3.35
N ILE A 140 40.56 5.00 2.96
CA ILE A 140 39.84 3.93 2.24
C ILE A 140 38.74 3.32 3.13
N GLU A 141 38.98 3.24 4.44
CA GLU A 141 38.04 2.75 5.44
C GLU A 141 36.78 3.61 5.50
N SER A 142 36.92 4.93 5.30
CA SER A 142 35.77 5.84 5.22
C SER A 142 34.87 5.49 4.03
N ILE A 143 35.47 5.20 2.87
CA ILE A 143 34.73 4.77 1.67
C ILE A 143 34.11 3.39 1.89
N GLN A 144 34.84 2.45 2.51
CA GLN A 144 34.32 1.11 2.84
C GLN A 144 33.11 1.18 3.78
N ALA A 145 33.15 2.03 4.81
CA ALA A 145 32.04 2.25 5.72
C ALA A 145 30.80 2.80 5.00
N LEU A 146 30.99 3.80 4.14
CA LEU A 146 29.90 4.38 3.35
C LEU A 146 29.35 3.42 2.30
N LEU A 147 30.20 2.60 1.66
CA LEU A 147 29.79 1.55 0.73
C LEU A 147 28.92 0.48 1.40
N LEU A 148 29.25 0.07 2.63
CA LEU A 148 28.41 -0.84 3.40
C LEU A 148 27.03 -0.22 3.68
N GLY A 149 27.01 1.04 4.14
CA GLY A 149 25.77 1.78 4.40
C GLY A 149 24.92 1.95 3.14
N LEU A 150 25.55 2.28 2.01
CA LEU A 150 24.94 2.37 0.69
C LEU A 150 24.30 1.04 0.28
N GLN A 151 25.07 -0.06 0.35
CA GLN A 151 24.62 -1.40 -0.03
C GLN A 151 23.46 -1.89 0.84
N TYR A 152 23.44 -1.56 2.13
CA TYR A 152 22.33 -1.91 3.02
C TYR A 152 21.08 -1.07 2.70
N SER A 153 21.27 0.23 2.43
CA SER A 153 20.18 1.16 2.11
C SER A 153 19.41 0.77 0.85
N GLN A 154 20.04 0.08 -0.10
CA GLN A 154 19.38 -0.51 -1.28
C GLN A 154 18.26 -1.51 -0.93
N GLY A 155 18.37 -2.21 0.20
CA GLY A 155 17.33 -3.12 0.71
C GLY A 155 16.23 -2.41 1.52
N THR A 156 16.29 -1.09 1.66
CA THR A 156 15.36 -0.25 2.44
C THR A 156 14.52 0.64 1.53
N GLN A 157 13.62 1.45 2.10
CA GLN A 157 12.78 2.40 1.34
C GLN A 157 13.45 3.77 1.12
N CYS A 158 14.75 3.89 1.39
CA CYS A 158 15.49 5.17 1.40
C CYS A 158 16.28 5.40 0.10
N TRP A 159 15.59 5.49 -1.04
CA TRP A 159 16.24 5.62 -2.36
C TRP A 159 17.00 6.95 -2.54
N ASP A 160 16.46 8.05 -2.01
CA ASP A 160 17.10 9.37 -2.07
C ASP A 160 18.39 9.42 -1.23
N GLU A 161 18.36 8.77 -0.06
CA GLU A 161 19.53 8.58 0.81
C GLU A 161 20.58 7.71 0.11
N THR A 162 20.15 6.60 -0.52
CA THR A 162 21.01 5.71 -1.29
C THR A 162 21.72 6.46 -2.42
N TRP A 163 21.01 7.26 -3.21
CA TRP A 163 21.61 8.07 -4.27
C TRP A 163 22.58 9.13 -3.75
N SER A 164 22.21 9.81 -2.65
CA SER A 164 23.06 10.83 -2.04
C SER A 164 24.37 10.23 -1.51
N LEU A 165 24.28 9.08 -0.82
CA LEU A 165 25.45 8.33 -0.33
C LEU A 165 26.37 7.88 -1.46
N LEU A 166 25.80 7.42 -2.59
CA LEU A 166 26.58 7.07 -3.77
C LEU A 166 27.41 8.27 -4.26
N GLY A 167 26.82 9.47 -4.30
CA GLY A 167 27.55 10.70 -4.66
C GLY A 167 28.77 10.97 -3.78
N TYR A 168 28.63 10.82 -2.46
CA TYR A 168 29.74 10.98 -1.52
C TYR A 168 30.81 9.89 -1.68
N VAL A 169 30.41 8.64 -1.87
CA VAL A 169 31.33 7.51 -2.10
C VAL A 169 32.17 7.73 -3.36
N VAL A 170 31.53 8.10 -4.47
CA VAL A 170 32.22 8.38 -5.74
C VAL A 170 33.16 9.56 -5.58
N HIS A 171 32.72 10.65 -4.96
CA HIS A 171 33.58 11.81 -4.68
C HIS A 171 34.81 11.42 -3.86
N GLY A 172 34.63 10.65 -2.78
CA GLY A 172 35.74 10.14 -1.96
C GLY A 172 36.73 9.28 -2.74
N ALA A 173 36.23 8.37 -3.58
CA ALA A 173 37.06 7.50 -4.40
C ALA A 173 37.90 8.30 -5.41
N LEU A 174 37.32 9.36 -6.00
CA LEU A 174 38.03 10.29 -6.86
C LEU A 174 39.05 11.13 -6.09
N GLN A 175 38.69 11.65 -4.91
CA GLN A 175 39.57 12.42 -4.03
C GLN A 175 40.80 11.63 -3.60
N LEU A 176 40.65 10.34 -3.29
CA LEU A 176 41.76 9.44 -2.97
C LEU A 176 42.49 8.88 -4.20
N GLY A 177 42.03 9.22 -5.41
CA GLY A 177 42.65 8.81 -6.67
C GLY A 177 42.57 7.31 -6.97
N LEU A 178 41.55 6.61 -6.46
CA LEU A 178 41.47 5.14 -6.56
C LEU A 178 41.36 4.62 -8.01
N TYR A 179 40.91 5.48 -8.93
CA TYR A 179 40.84 5.20 -10.37
C TYR A 179 42.20 5.21 -11.08
N ARG A 180 43.30 5.61 -10.40
CA ARG A 180 44.63 5.74 -11.03
C ARG A 180 45.51 4.53 -10.70
N PRO A 181 45.93 3.71 -11.69
CA PRO A 181 46.82 2.56 -11.47
C PRO A 181 48.12 2.92 -10.74
N ALA A 182 48.70 4.09 -11.05
CA ALA A 182 49.95 4.55 -10.47
C ALA A 182 49.90 4.76 -8.94
N ILE A 183 48.71 5.02 -8.36
CA ILE A 183 48.56 5.17 -6.90
C ILE A 183 48.52 3.79 -6.23
N THR A 184 47.88 2.83 -6.89
CA THR A 184 47.79 1.42 -6.45
C THR A 184 49.16 0.73 -6.45
N GLU A 185 50.02 1.04 -7.41
CA GLU A 185 51.36 0.44 -7.53
C GLU A 185 52.37 0.99 -6.51
N ARG A 186 52.07 2.12 -5.85
CA ARG A 186 52.95 2.76 -4.85
C ARG A 186 52.77 2.22 -3.43
N VAL A 187 51.76 1.40 -3.20
CA VAL A 187 51.44 0.82 -1.88
C VAL A 187 51.74 -0.68 -1.87
N PRO A 188 51.84 -1.32 -0.69
CA PRO A 188 52.01 -2.76 -0.59
C PRO A 188 50.96 -3.51 -1.43
N PRO A 189 51.29 -4.66 -2.05
CA PRO A 189 50.40 -5.35 -3.00
C PRO A 189 48.99 -5.62 -2.45
N ILE A 190 48.88 -5.94 -1.16
CA ILE A 190 47.60 -6.18 -0.49
C ILE A 190 46.75 -4.91 -0.38
N ASP A 191 47.36 -3.77 -0.07
CA ASP A 191 46.67 -2.49 0.05
C ASP A 191 46.30 -1.94 -1.33
N GLY A 192 47.14 -2.20 -2.33
CA GLY A 192 46.85 -1.93 -3.73
C GLY A 192 45.61 -2.71 -4.20
N GLU A 193 45.56 -4.02 -3.93
CA GLU A 193 44.40 -4.85 -4.27
C GLU A 193 43.12 -4.35 -3.58
N MET A 194 43.18 -3.94 -2.31
CA MET A 194 42.01 -3.38 -1.63
C MET A 194 41.52 -2.08 -2.27
N ARG A 195 42.43 -1.20 -2.71
CA ARG A 195 42.07 0.02 -3.44
C ARG A 195 41.38 -0.28 -4.75
N ILE A 196 41.87 -1.27 -5.50
CA ILE A 196 41.24 -1.76 -6.74
C ILE A 196 39.81 -2.23 -6.44
N ARG A 197 39.63 -3.08 -5.42
CA ARG A 197 38.30 -3.64 -5.09
C ARG A 197 37.31 -2.58 -4.62
N VAL A 198 37.77 -1.61 -3.83
CA VAL A 198 36.92 -0.48 -3.41
C VAL A 198 36.52 0.38 -4.61
N TRP A 199 37.44 0.66 -5.54
CA TRP A 199 37.11 1.34 -6.79
C TRP A 199 36.05 0.59 -7.61
N TRP A 200 36.26 -0.71 -7.83
CA TRP A 200 35.31 -1.54 -8.58
C TRP A 200 33.96 -1.67 -7.88
N MET A 201 33.93 -1.69 -6.55
CA MET A 201 32.66 -1.64 -5.81
C MET A 201 31.93 -0.31 -6.03
N CYS A 202 32.66 0.82 -6.09
CA CYS A 202 32.06 2.12 -6.44
C CYS A 202 31.46 2.09 -7.85
N VAL A 203 32.19 1.55 -8.83
CA VAL A 203 31.71 1.37 -10.22
C VAL A 203 30.46 0.50 -10.25
N MET A 204 30.47 -0.65 -9.58
CA MET A 204 29.32 -1.55 -9.52
C MET A 204 28.09 -0.89 -8.90
N MET A 205 28.24 -0.16 -7.80
CA MET A 205 27.14 0.56 -7.17
C MET A 205 26.61 1.69 -8.05
N ASP A 206 27.48 2.42 -8.75
CA ASP A 206 27.10 3.47 -9.68
C ASP A 206 26.28 2.93 -10.86
N ARG A 207 26.75 1.86 -11.51
CA ARG A 207 26.03 1.20 -12.62
C ARG A 207 24.71 0.61 -12.17
N MET A 208 24.67 -0.05 -11.01
CA MET A 208 23.45 -0.63 -10.46
C MET A 208 22.41 0.44 -10.11
N CYS A 209 22.81 1.53 -9.43
CA CYS A 209 21.89 2.61 -9.08
C CYS A 209 21.40 3.35 -10.33
N SER A 210 22.26 3.56 -11.32
CA SER A 210 21.89 4.19 -12.59
C SER A 210 20.86 3.35 -13.37
N MET A 211 21.07 2.03 -13.43
CA MET A 211 20.11 1.08 -14.00
C MET A 211 18.77 1.08 -13.24
N THR A 212 18.81 1.14 -11.91
CA THR A 212 17.62 0.97 -11.07
C THR A 212 16.79 2.25 -10.98
N PHE A 213 17.44 3.42 -10.86
CA PHE A 213 16.76 4.70 -10.66
C PHE A 213 16.57 5.49 -11.96
N GLY A 214 17.15 5.02 -13.07
CA GLY A 214 17.11 5.72 -14.36
C GLY A 214 17.84 7.05 -14.34
N ARG A 215 18.92 7.15 -13.55
CA ARG A 215 19.74 8.37 -13.43
C ARG A 215 21.04 8.21 -14.22
N PRO A 216 21.66 9.29 -14.70
CA PRO A 216 22.95 9.23 -15.36
C PRO A 216 24.05 8.69 -14.41
N PRO A 217 24.96 7.83 -14.89
CA PRO A 217 26.10 7.37 -14.10
C PRO A 217 27.02 8.51 -13.66
N LEU A 218 27.49 8.45 -12.41
CA LEU A 218 28.43 9.44 -11.85
C LEU A 218 29.86 9.19 -12.31
N ILE A 219 30.23 7.94 -12.60
CA ILE A 219 31.57 7.57 -13.07
C ILE A 219 31.53 7.40 -14.59
N PRO A 220 32.22 8.24 -15.38
CA PRO A 220 32.32 8.06 -16.82
C PRO A 220 33.02 6.74 -17.21
N ASN A 221 32.58 6.09 -18.29
CA ASN A 221 33.19 4.84 -18.77
C ASN A 221 34.70 4.99 -19.05
N ALA A 222 35.13 6.17 -19.52
CA ALA A 222 36.54 6.49 -19.76
C ALA A 222 37.43 6.44 -18.51
N TYR A 223 36.87 6.52 -17.30
CA TYR A 223 37.65 6.46 -16.05
C TYR A 223 37.93 5.03 -15.61
N ILE A 224 37.31 4.04 -16.26
CA ILE A 224 37.40 2.62 -15.89
C ILE A 224 38.37 1.88 -16.82
N THR A 225 38.46 2.28 -18.09
CA THR A 225 39.22 1.58 -19.15
C THR A 225 40.71 1.41 -18.86
N SER A 226 41.32 2.30 -18.07
CA SER A 226 42.73 2.21 -17.68
C SER A 226 42.97 1.53 -16.33
N THR A 227 41.93 1.00 -15.67
CA THR A 227 42.05 0.45 -14.30
C THR A 227 42.37 -1.04 -14.30
N HIS A 228 43.23 -1.45 -13.36
CA HIS A 228 43.52 -2.87 -13.14
C HIS A 228 42.25 -3.60 -12.68
N LEU A 229 41.99 -4.79 -13.23
CA LEU A 229 40.93 -5.66 -12.76
C LEU A 229 41.30 -6.26 -11.38
N PRO A 230 40.30 -6.55 -10.51
CA PRO A 230 40.55 -7.21 -9.24
C PRO A 230 41.22 -8.58 -9.43
N PHE A 231 42.13 -8.93 -8.53
CA PHE A 231 42.95 -10.13 -8.63
C PHE A 231 42.82 -11.01 -7.36
N PRO A 232 42.87 -12.36 -7.49
CA PRO A 232 42.84 -13.25 -6.33
C PRO A 232 43.95 -12.95 -5.32
N THR A 233 43.57 -12.71 -4.07
CA THR A 233 44.49 -12.32 -3.00
C THR A 233 45.54 -13.41 -2.72
N GLU A 234 45.14 -14.68 -2.86
CA GLU A 234 45.97 -15.88 -2.71
C GLU A 234 47.10 -15.95 -3.75
N CYS A 235 46.94 -15.27 -4.89
CA CYS A 235 47.91 -15.23 -5.98
C CYS A 235 48.75 -13.94 -5.99
N LEU A 236 48.60 -13.03 -5.02
CA LEU A 236 49.35 -11.76 -5.00
C LEU A 236 50.87 -11.95 -4.86
N GLY A 237 51.32 -13.08 -4.28
CA GLY A 237 52.73 -13.45 -4.19
C GLY A 237 53.38 -13.85 -5.52
N THR A 238 52.58 -14.29 -6.52
CA THR A 238 53.05 -14.80 -7.83
C THR A 238 52.96 -13.77 -8.96
N ARG A 239 52.54 -12.53 -8.67
CA ARG A 239 52.45 -11.43 -9.67
C ARG A 239 53.79 -11.11 -10.37
N LYS A 240 54.91 -11.57 -9.81
CA LYS A 240 56.27 -11.41 -10.37
C LYS A 240 56.69 -12.51 -11.36
N THR A 241 56.00 -13.65 -11.43
CA THR A 241 56.48 -14.82 -12.21
C THR A 241 55.68 -15.14 -13.47
N GLY A 242 54.72 -14.28 -13.88
CA GLY A 242 54.06 -14.44 -15.18
C GLY A 242 53.31 -15.77 -15.34
N ILE A 243 52.68 -16.27 -14.28
CA ILE A 243 51.82 -17.45 -14.39
C ILE A 243 50.61 -17.05 -15.25
N ASN A 244 50.51 -17.69 -16.41
CA ASN A 244 49.48 -17.46 -17.41
C ASN A 244 48.15 -18.02 -16.87
N LEU A 245 47.22 -17.15 -16.47
CA LEU A 245 45.85 -17.52 -16.02
C LEU A 245 44.95 -18.06 -17.16
N GLN A 246 45.54 -18.39 -18.31
CA GLN A 246 44.85 -19.00 -19.46
C GLN A 246 44.65 -20.51 -19.32
N ASP A 247 45.13 -21.15 -18.24
CA ASP A 247 44.79 -22.54 -17.96
C ASP A 247 43.47 -22.60 -17.16
N PRO A 248 42.33 -22.90 -17.80
CA PRO A 248 41.02 -22.81 -17.18
C PRO A 248 40.71 -24.03 -16.29
N SER A 249 41.63 -25.01 -16.24
CA SER A 249 41.40 -26.32 -15.62
C SER A 249 41.82 -26.42 -14.14
N SER A 250 42.52 -25.42 -13.58
CA SER A 250 43.06 -25.48 -12.21
C SER A 250 42.48 -24.45 -11.23
N ALA A 251 41.61 -23.54 -11.69
CA ALA A 251 41.04 -22.49 -10.84
C ALA A 251 39.78 -22.98 -10.13
N THR A 252 39.93 -23.47 -8.90
CA THR A 252 38.81 -23.52 -7.94
C THR A 252 38.18 -22.14 -7.89
N LEU A 253 36.84 -22.05 -7.91
CA LEU A 253 36.16 -20.77 -8.12
C LEU A 253 36.32 -19.85 -6.90
N SER A 254 37.38 -19.06 -6.88
CA SER A 254 37.68 -18.17 -5.77
C SER A 254 36.67 -17.02 -5.69
N THR A 255 36.44 -16.52 -4.48
CA THR A 255 35.72 -15.28 -4.14
C THR A 255 36.07 -14.12 -5.08
N SER A 256 37.37 -13.99 -5.41
CA SER A 256 37.88 -12.91 -6.22
C SER A 256 37.55 -13.07 -7.70
N THR A 257 37.52 -14.29 -8.21
CA THR A 257 37.19 -14.59 -9.62
C THR A 257 35.77 -14.15 -9.93
N SER A 258 34.82 -14.47 -9.04
CA SER A 258 33.41 -14.07 -9.18
C SER A 258 33.19 -12.55 -9.15
N PHE A 259 33.95 -11.85 -8.29
CA PHE A 259 33.95 -10.39 -8.23
C PHE A 259 34.54 -9.76 -9.50
N THR A 260 35.62 -10.33 -10.03
CA THR A 260 36.22 -9.90 -11.31
C THR A 260 35.27 -10.11 -12.48
N HIS A 261 34.61 -11.26 -12.58
CA HIS A 261 33.61 -11.50 -13.63
C HIS A 261 32.43 -10.52 -13.52
N THR A 262 31.96 -10.25 -12.30
CA THR A 262 30.93 -9.22 -12.09
C THR A 262 31.40 -7.84 -12.53
N SER A 263 32.66 -7.51 -12.25
CA SER A 263 33.28 -6.23 -12.64
C SER A 263 33.31 -6.08 -14.16
N THR A 264 33.72 -7.12 -14.90
CA THR A 264 33.73 -7.09 -16.37
C THR A 264 32.32 -7.03 -16.97
N LEU A 265 31.33 -7.68 -16.37
CA LEU A 265 29.94 -7.55 -16.79
C LEU A 265 29.40 -6.12 -16.59
N ASN A 266 29.84 -5.42 -15.54
CA ASN A 266 29.45 -4.02 -15.30
C ASN A 266 30.04 -3.03 -16.31
N LEU A 267 31.09 -3.40 -17.04
CA LEU A 267 31.57 -2.64 -18.19
C LEU A 267 30.52 -2.65 -19.31
N ILE A 268 30.01 -3.84 -19.65
CA ILE A 268 28.97 -4.01 -20.66
C ILE A 268 27.67 -3.30 -20.21
N LEU A 269 27.30 -3.38 -18.93
CA LEU A 269 26.18 -2.62 -18.39
C LEU A 269 26.37 -1.10 -18.57
N GLY A 270 27.59 -0.59 -18.38
CA GLY A 270 27.91 0.82 -18.61
C GLY A 270 27.72 1.25 -20.06
N GLU A 271 28.07 0.39 -21.01
CA GLU A 271 27.86 0.62 -22.44
C GLU A 271 26.37 0.56 -22.81
N ILE A 272 25.60 -0.37 -22.23
CA ILE A 272 24.15 -0.40 -22.44
C ILE A 272 23.51 0.92 -21.98
N ILE A 273 23.88 1.41 -20.79
CA ILE A 273 23.34 2.68 -20.28
C ILE A 273 23.75 3.85 -21.19
N GLU A 274 24.99 3.87 -21.67
CA GLU A 274 25.49 4.94 -22.53
C GLU A 274 24.90 4.89 -23.95
N ASP A 275 24.97 3.74 -24.62
CA ASP A 275 24.68 3.59 -26.04
C ASP A 275 23.21 3.27 -26.33
N VAL A 276 22.52 2.52 -25.46
CA VAL A 276 21.12 2.10 -25.68
C VAL A 276 20.15 3.06 -25.00
N TYR A 277 20.49 3.50 -23.78
CA TYR A 277 19.64 4.39 -22.97
C TYR A 277 20.09 5.86 -22.97
N ASP A 278 21.06 6.22 -23.81
CA ASP A 278 21.55 7.59 -23.97
C ASP A 278 21.90 8.26 -22.64
N ARG A 279 22.67 7.53 -21.82
CA ARG A 279 23.11 7.97 -20.48
C ARG A 279 21.95 8.33 -19.54
N ASN A 280 20.73 7.86 -19.81
CA ASN A 280 19.50 8.26 -19.11
C ASN A 280 19.18 9.77 -19.18
N LEU A 281 19.59 10.47 -20.25
CA LEU A 281 19.40 11.92 -20.43
C LEU A 281 18.22 12.30 -21.33
N GLU A 282 17.29 11.38 -21.57
CA GLU A 282 16.03 11.56 -22.31
C GLU A 282 16.13 11.72 -23.85
N SER A 283 17.30 11.60 -24.51
CA SER A 283 17.34 11.74 -25.99
C SER A 283 17.09 10.44 -26.79
N SER A 284 17.02 9.26 -26.15
CA SER A 284 16.89 7.96 -26.87
C SER A 284 15.51 7.60 -27.42
N MET A 285 14.46 8.41 -27.21
CA MET A 285 13.21 8.24 -27.95
C MET A 285 13.27 8.82 -29.38
N SER A 286 14.40 9.44 -29.76
CA SER A 286 14.62 9.96 -31.12
C SER A 286 15.48 9.07 -32.03
N ALA A 287 16.03 7.95 -31.53
CA ALA A 287 16.83 7.04 -32.36
C ALA A 287 15.91 6.19 -33.26
N SER A 288 16.21 6.13 -34.55
CA SER A 288 15.48 5.26 -35.47
C SER A 288 15.64 3.79 -35.07
N LEU A 289 14.58 2.98 -35.21
CA LEU A 289 14.58 1.54 -34.90
C LEU A 289 15.79 0.76 -35.48
N PRO A 290 16.25 1.00 -36.73
CA PRO A 290 17.44 0.32 -37.26
C PRO A 290 18.71 0.58 -36.44
N ALA A 291 18.95 1.82 -36.04
CA ALA A 291 20.10 2.20 -35.23
C ALA A 291 20.04 1.58 -33.82
N LEU A 292 18.84 1.44 -33.25
CA LEU A 292 18.66 0.74 -31.98
C LEU A 292 18.98 -0.75 -32.11
N LEU A 293 18.48 -1.41 -33.16
CA LEU A 293 18.74 -2.83 -33.40
C LEU A 293 20.22 -3.11 -33.67
N GLU A 294 20.90 -2.23 -34.42
CA GLU A 294 22.36 -2.34 -34.67
C GLU A 294 23.15 -2.30 -33.35
N ARG A 295 22.85 -1.34 -32.47
CA ARG A 295 23.47 -1.25 -31.14
C ARG A 295 23.18 -2.49 -30.29
N VAL A 296 21.92 -2.97 -30.31
CA VAL A 296 21.51 -4.17 -29.57
C VAL A 296 22.28 -5.39 -30.03
N ILE A 297 22.41 -5.61 -31.35
CA ILE A 297 23.14 -6.75 -31.92
C ILE A 297 24.63 -6.68 -31.56
N ALA A 298 25.24 -5.50 -31.66
CA ALA A 298 26.66 -5.31 -31.33
C ALA A 298 26.97 -5.63 -29.86
N ILE A 299 26.13 -5.17 -28.93
CA ILE A 299 26.31 -5.44 -27.50
C ILE A 299 25.95 -6.90 -27.16
N GLU A 300 24.93 -7.47 -27.80
CA GLU A 300 24.53 -8.87 -27.61
C GLU A 300 25.68 -9.83 -27.96
N SER A 301 26.41 -9.58 -29.06
CA SER A 301 27.61 -10.35 -29.39
C SER A 301 28.64 -10.33 -28.26
N ARG A 302 28.87 -9.18 -27.64
CA ARG A 302 29.82 -9.04 -26.53
C ARG A 302 29.33 -9.70 -25.24
N LEU A 303 28.03 -9.66 -24.97
CA LEU A 303 27.43 -10.39 -23.86
C LEU A 303 27.58 -11.90 -24.06
N GLU A 304 27.41 -12.37 -25.29
CA GLU A 304 27.58 -13.79 -25.61
C GLU A 304 29.05 -14.22 -25.51
N ASP A 305 29.99 -13.42 -26.02
CA ASP A 305 31.43 -13.66 -25.82
C ASP A 305 31.80 -13.71 -24.34
N TRP A 306 31.25 -12.79 -23.55
CA TRP A 306 31.44 -12.77 -22.10
C TRP A 306 30.83 -14.02 -21.45
N ARG A 307 29.62 -14.44 -21.85
CA ARG A 307 28.98 -15.67 -21.38
C ARG A 307 29.87 -16.85 -21.67
N MET A 308 30.30 -17.03 -22.92
CA MET A 308 31.13 -18.16 -23.35
C MET A 308 32.52 -18.18 -22.70
N THR A 309 33.05 -17.01 -22.34
CA THR A 309 34.35 -16.91 -21.65
C THR A 309 34.25 -17.28 -20.17
N TYR A 310 33.21 -16.81 -19.48
CA TYR A 310 33.17 -16.83 -18.02
C TYR A 310 32.12 -17.76 -17.41
N LEU A 311 31.06 -18.15 -18.12
CA LEU A 311 30.03 -19.09 -17.65
C LEU A 311 30.31 -20.57 -17.93
N PRO A 312 30.94 -21.00 -19.04
CA PRO A 312 31.37 -22.39 -19.20
C PRO A 312 32.37 -22.84 -18.13
N LEU A 313 33.21 -21.93 -17.64
CA LEU A 313 34.09 -22.14 -16.48
C LEU A 313 33.32 -22.37 -15.17
N LEU A 314 32.03 -22.04 -15.17
CA LEU A 314 31.08 -22.18 -14.07
C LEU A 314 30.09 -23.33 -14.30
N ALA A 315 29.91 -23.78 -15.55
CA ALA A 315 28.82 -24.66 -15.97
C ALA A 315 29.23 -26.14 -16.05
N SER A 316 29.98 -26.65 -15.07
CA SER A 316 30.07 -28.11 -14.92
C SER A 316 28.80 -28.73 -14.33
N SER A 317 27.73 -27.97 -14.04
CA SER A 317 26.46 -28.58 -13.57
C SER A 317 25.13 -27.78 -13.69
N THR A 318 25.02 -26.61 -14.32
CA THR A 318 23.78 -25.79 -14.12
C THR A 318 23.21 -25.04 -15.33
N TYR A 319 23.41 -25.53 -16.56
CA TYR A 319 22.63 -25.08 -17.74
C TYR A 319 21.64 -26.12 -18.30
N GLY A 320 21.44 -27.23 -17.61
CA GLY A 320 20.40 -28.22 -17.91
C GLY A 320 19.64 -28.57 -16.63
N LEU A 321 18.53 -27.89 -16.37
CA LEU A 321 17.59 -28.31 -15.33
C LEU A 321 16.72 -29.43 -15.91
N ASP A 322 17.24 -30.65 -15.88
CA ASP A 322 16.40 -31.83 -15.66
C ASP A 322 16.26 -31.96 -14.12
N PRO A 323 15.06 -31.82 -13.54
CA PRO A 323 14.86 -31.83 -12.08
C PRO A 323 15.22 -33.14 -11.38
N GLU A 324 15.61 -34.19 -12.11
CA GLU A 324 15.71 -35.56 -11.59
C GLU A 324 17.11 -35.96 -11.08
N ASP A 325 18.17 -35.16 -11.26
CA ASP A 325 19.49 -35.54 -10.70
C ASP A 325 20.39 -34.35 -10.29
N PRO A 326 20.28 -33.85 -9.04
CA PRO A 326 21.21 -32.87 -8.50
C PRO A 326 22.18 -33.54 -7.52
N GLN A 327 23.42 -33.77 -7.93
CA GLN A 327 24.53 -33.89 -6.98
C GLN A 327 25.00 -32.47 -6.62
N PRO A 328 24.77 -31.96 -5.40
CA PRO A 328 25.11 -30.58 -5.04
C PRO A 328 26.62 -30.39 -4.92
N GLY A 329 27.16 -29.42 -5.68
CA GLY A 329 28.54 -28.96 -5.55
C GLY A 329 28.77 -28.11 -4.27
N PRO A 330 30.01 -27.64 -4.03
CA PRO A 330 30.30 -26.76 -2.91
C PRO A 330 29.44 -25.49 -2.92
N LEU A 331 28.84 -25.13 -1.78
CA LEU A 331 27.87 -24.03 -1.65
C LEU A 331 28.37 -22.68 -2.21
N GLN A 332 29.66 -22.37 -2.02
CA GLN A 332 30.24 -21.11 -2.49
C GLN A 332 30.33 -21.04 -4.02
N GLU A 333 30.67 -22.15 -4.67
CA GLU A 333 30.77 -22.23 -6.13
C GLU A 333 29.38 -22.12 -6.75
N GLU A 334 28.43 -22.89 -6.24
CA GLU A 334 27.03 -22.84 -6.68
C GLU A 334 26.43 -21.44 -6.47
N ARG A 335 26.69 -20.79 -5.33
CA ARG A 335 26.26 -19.41 -5.06
C ARG A 335 26.79 -18.44 -6.12
N ALA A 336 28.07 -18.53 -6.44
CA ALA A 336 28.69 -17.67 -7.43
C ALA A 336 28.12 -17.90 -8.84
N GLN A 337 27.87 -19.16 -9.21
CA GLN A 337 27.22 -19.53 -10.48
C GLN A 337 25.81 -18.91 -10.58
N VAL A 338 24.99 -19.06 -9.54
CA VAL A 338 23.63 -18.52 -9.49
C VAL A 338 23.65 -16.99 -9.57
N LEU A 339 24.48 -16.33 -8.75
CA LEU A 339 24.56 -14.87 -8.73
C LEU A 339 25.04 -14.29 -10.06
N LEU A 340 26.06 -14.90 -10.67
CA LEU A 340 26.60 -14.42 -11.93
C LEU A 340 25.60 -14.65 -13.08
N SER A 341 24.93 -15.81 -13.09
CA SER A 341 23.85 -16.10 -14.04
C SER A 341 22.71 -15.08 -13.92
N LEU A 342 22.23 -14.79 -12.71
CA LEU A 342 21.18 -13.78 -12.51
C LEU A 342 21.60 -12.39 -12.97
N ARG A 343 22.85 -11.98 -12.69
CA ARG A 343 23.40 -10.70 -13.14
C ARG A 343 23.48 -10.64 -14.67
N TYR A 344 23.97 -11.70 -15.31
CA TYR A 344 24.02 -11.81 -16.76
C TYR A 344 22.63 -11.70 -17.39
N LEU A 345 21.69 -12.52 -16.92
CA LEU A 345 20.30 -12.52 -17.39
C LEU A 345 19.66 -11.14 -17.24
N ASN A 346 19.90 -10.44 -16.13
CA ASN A 346 19.38 -9.10 -15.90
C ASN A 346 20.00 -8.07 -16.86
N VAL A 347 21.31 -8.12 -17.11
CA VAL A 347 21.99 -7.20 -18.05
C VAL A 347 21.50 -7.43 -19.49
N ARG A 348 21.40 -8.70 -19.90
CA ARG A 348 20.85 -9.07 -21.21
C ARG A 348 19.37 -8.70 -21.36
N ALA A 349 18.56 -8.91 -20.33
CA ALA A 349 17.17 -8.46 -20.32
C ALA A 349 17.06 -6.93 -20.48
N LEU A 350 17.91 -6.16 -19.80
CA LEU A 350 17.94 -4.69 -19.92
C LEU A 350 18.28 -4.23 -21.34
N LEU A 351 19.23 -4.88 -22.01
CA LEU A 351 19.60 -4.61 -23.40
C LEU A 351 18.37 -4.72 -24.33
N HIS A 352 17.71 -5.88 -24.31
CA HIS A 352 16.58 -6.15 -25.19
C HIS A 352 15.29 -5.42 -24.78
N ARG A 353 15.19 -4.97 -23.52
CA ARG A 353 14.02 -4.22 -23.02
C ARG A 353 13.80 -2.90 -23.76
N ALA A 354 14.85 -2.28 -24.31
CA ALA A 354 14.71 -1.08 -25.12
C ALA A 354 13.87 -1.32 -26.38
N VAL A 355 14.08 -2.46 -27.05
CA VAL A 355 13.28 -2.87 -28.23
C VAL A 355 11.85 -3.22 -27.82
N LEU A 356 11.69 -3.96 -26.72
CA LEU A 356 10.37 -4.29 -26.16
C LEU A 356 9.55 -3.03 -25.87
N TYR A 357 10.18 -2.01 -25.29
CA TYR A 357 9.54 -0.72 -25.00
C TYR A 357 9.14 0.01 -26.29
N HIS A 358 10.03 0.07 -27.28
CA HIS A 358 9.73 0.66 -28.59
C HIS A 358 8.51 0.00 -29.26
N MET A 359 8.38 -1.33 -29.18
CA MET A 359 7.23 -2.06 -29.72
C MET A 359 5.91 -1.76 -28.99
N LEU A 360 5.96 -1.47 -27.69
CA LEU A 360 4.77 -1.17 -26.89
C LEU A 360 4.20 0.24 -27.19
N GLU A 361 5.07 1.20 -27.49
CA GLU A 361 4.70 2.57 -27.86
C GLU A 361 4.20 2.72 -29.30
N LYS A 362 4.62 1.83 -30.21
CA LYS A 362 4.20 1.87 -31.61
C LYS A 362 2.66 1.82 -31.72
N LYS A 363 2.05 2.88 -32.27
CA LYS A 363 0.62 2.89 -32.65
C LYS A 363 0.41 1.96 -33.84
N LEU A 364 -0.71 1.22 -33.83
CA LEU A 364 -1.07 0.20 -34.83
C LEU A 364 -1.22 0.74 -36.28
N ASP A 365 -1.17 2.05 -36.50
CA ASP A 365 -1.54 2.68 -37.78
C ASP A 365 -0.38 2.87 -38.78
N SER A 366 0.87 2.52 -38.45
CA SER A 366 1.97 2.63 -39.42
C SER A 366 2.15 1.33 -40.21
N ASP A 367 1.43 1.23 -41.32
CA ASP A 367 1.74 0.29 -42.40
C ASP A 367 3.18 0.54 -42.89
N VAL A 368 3.89 -0.55 -43.17
CA VAL A 368 5.29 -0.65 -43.64
C VAL A 368 6.37 -0.58 -42.55
N CYS A 369 6.75 -1.75 -42.04
CA CYS A 369 8.12 -2.00 -41.55
C CYS A 369 8.64 -3.23 -42.30
N ASP A 370 9.83 -3.13 -42.91
CA ASP A 370 10.42 -4.22 -43.70
C ASP A 370 10.40 -5.53 -42.89
N GLN A 371 10.07 -6.63 -43.56
CA GLN A 371 10.00 -7.97 -42.96
C GLN A 371 11.24 -8.32 -42.12
N TYR A 372 12.42 -7.83 -42.55
CA TYR A 372 13.69 -7.96 -41.86
C TYR A 372 13.70 -7.34 -40.44
N TYR A 373 13.18 -6.12 -40.28
CA TYR A 373 13.15 -5.47 -38.96
C TYR A 373 12.13 -6.11 -38.01
N ASN A 374 11.04 -6.66 -38.55
CA ASN A 374 10.06 -7.40 -37.75
C ASN A 374 10.68 -8.69 -37.15
N GLU A 375 11.52 -9.38 -37.91
CA GLU A 375 12.23 -10.57 -37.42
C GLU A 375 13.28 -10.23 -36.35
N GLY A 376 14.04 -9.15 -36.55
CA GLY A 376 14.99 -8.65 -35.53
C GLY A 376 14.30 -8.22 -34.23
N MET A 377 13.14 -7.56 -34.33
CA MET A 377 12.32 -7.19 -33.17
C MET A 377 11.78 -8.43 -32.43
N ASN A 378 11.21 -9.40 -33.16
CA ASN A 378 10.71 -10.64 -32.56
C ASN A 378 11.82 -11.39 -31.81
N THR A 379 13.01 -11.48 -32.42
CA THR A 379 14.19 -12.13 -31.82
C THR A 379 14.64 -11.41 -30.54
N SER A 380 14.64 -10.08 -30.54
CA SER A 380 14.99 -9.29 -29.36
C SER A 380 13.96 -9.48 -28.23
N VAL A 381 12.66 -9.47 -28.56
CA VAL A 381 11.59 -9.72 -27.57
C VAL A 381 11.69 -11.14 -27.01
N ALA A 382 11.92 -12.14 -27.86
CA ALA A 382 12.14 -13.52 -27.44
C ALA A 382 13.33 -13.63 -26.47
N SER A 383 14.46 -12.99 -26.79
CA SER A 383 15.66 -12.99 -25.94
C SER A 383 15.41 -12.33 -24.57
N CYS A 384 14.64 -11.24 -24.54
CA CYS A 384 14.22 -10.60 -23.28
C CYS A 384 13.35 -11.55 -22.44
N LEU A 385 12.44 -12.27 -23.10
CA LEU A 385 11.52 -13.21 -22.47
C LEU A 385 12.24 -14.45 -21.93
N ASP A 386 13.18 -15.01 -22.69
CA ASP A 386 14.06 -16.11 -22.26
C ASP A 386 14.81 -15.73 -20.98
N CYS A 387 15.31 -14.49 -20.90
CA CYS A 387 15.99 -13.98 -19.71
C CYS A 387 15.04 -13.87 -18.51
N ALA A 388 13.83 -13.36 -18.71
CA ALA A 388 12.83 -13.24 -17.65
C ALA A 388 12.41 -14.62 -17.10
N VAL A 389 12.11 -15.57 -17.98
CA VAL A 389 11.72 -16.94 -17.63
C VAL A 389 12.85 -17.64 -16.87
N SER A 390 14.08 -17.56 -17.38
CA SER A 390 15.24 -18.17 -16.74
C SER A 390 15.52 -17.55 -15.37
N SER A 391 15.37 -16.22 -15.23
CA SER A 391 15.54 -15.53 -13.94
C SER A 391 14.53 -16.01 -12.90
N VAL A 392 13.25 -16.13 -13.27
CA VAL A 392 12.20 -16.64 -12.36
C VAL A 392 12.49 -18.09 -11.94
N LYS A 393 12.86 -18.96 -12.88
CA LYS A 393 13.20 -20.35 -12.59
C LYS A 393 14.40 -20.46 -11.63
N LEU A 394 15.46 -19.70 -11.89
CA LEU A 394 16.68 -19.71 -11.09
C LEU A 394 16.45 -19.15 -9.68
N ILE A 395 15.65 -18.10 -9.55
CA ILE A 395 15.25 -17.56 -8.24
C ILE A 395 14.38 -18.57 -7.50
N SER A 396 13.41 -19.20 -8.18
CA SER A 396 12.56 -20.24 -7.58
C SER A 396 13.37 -21.44 -7.09
N TYR A 397 14.38 -21.89 -7.85
CA TYR A 397 15.33 -22.91 -7.42
C TYR A 397 16.09 -22.45 -6.16
N SER A 398 16.59 -21.21 -6.17
CA SER A 398 17.35 -20.64 -5.05
C SER A 398 16.52 -20.49 -3.78
N MET A 399 15.19 -20.31 -3.88
CA MET A 399 14.30 -20.26 -2.71
C MET A 399 14.18 -21.60 -1.98
N GLN A 400 14.45 -22.72 -2.65
CA GLN A 400 14.55 -24.03 -2.00
C GLN A 400 15.86 -24.20 -1.22
N ARG A 401 16.85 -23.33 -1.47
CA ARG A 401 18.18 -23.34 -0.83
C ARG A 401 18.60 -21.91 -0.47
N PRO A 402 18.00 -21.30 0.57
CA PRO A 402 18.13 -19.86 0.85
C PRO A 402 19.58 -19.37 1.06
N ALA A 403 20.49 -20.26 1.45
CA ALA A 403 21.92 -19.97 1.57
C ALA A 403 22.60 -19.54 0.24
N LEU A 404 21.98 -19.78 -0.92
CA LEU A 404 22.48 -19.37 -2.23
C LEU A 404 22.28 -17.86 -2.47
N LEU A 405 21.14 -17.29 -2.06
CA LEU A 405 20.81 -15.88 -2.28
C LEU A 405 20.47 -15.17 -0.95
N PRO A 406 21.46 -15.00 -0.05
CA PRO A 406 21.23 -14.44 1.29
C PRO A 406 20.85 -12.95 1.27
N ILE A 407 20.97 -12.29 0.12
CA ILE A 407 20.57 -10.89 -0.06
C ILE A 407 19.30 -10.83 -0.89
N TRP A 408 18.16 -10.98 -0.21
CA TRP A 408 16.84 -11.20 -0.82
C TRP A 408 16.34 -10.03 -1.68
N TRP A 409 16.80 -8.78 -1.45
CA TRP A 409 16.30 -7.63 -2.22
C TRP A 409 16.74 -7.64 -3.69
N PHE A 410 17.87 -8.27 -4.02
CA PHE A 410 18.25 -8.51 -5.41
C PHE A 410 17.29 -9.49 -6.09
N SER A 411 16.95 -10.58 -5.40
CA SER A 411 15.97 -11.56 -5.88
C SER A 411 14.62 -10.89 -6.10
N ALA A 412 14.14 -10.07 -5.16
CA ALA A 412 12.89 -9.33 -5.31
C ALA A 412 12.92 -8.37 -6.52
N TYR A 413 14.04 -7.66 -6.73
CA TYR A 413 14.22 -6.77 -7.87
C TYR A 413 14.20 -7.53 -9.22
N TYR A 414 14.94 -8.63 -9.32
CA TYR A 414 14.99 -9.44 -10.55
C TYR A 414 13.64 -10.11 -10.85
N THR A 415 12.96 -10.65 -9.83
CA THR A 415 11.63 -11.26 -10.01
C THR A 415 10.58 -10.23 -10.44
N LEU A 416 10.61 -9.02 -9.89
CA LEU A 416 9.70 -7.95 -10.30
C LEU A 416 9.97 -7.55 -11.76
N ASN A 417 11.23 -7.29 -12.14
CA ASN A 417 11.57 -6.93 -13.52
C ASN A 417 11.21 -8.03 -14.52
N ALA A 418 11.46 -9.30 -14.19
CA ALA A 418 11.03 -10.43 -15.01
C ALA A 418 9.50 -10.47 -15.18
N SER A 419 8.75 -10.22 -14.11
CA SER A 419 7.28 -10.17 -14.14
C SER A 419 6.75 -9.03 -15.04
N LEU A 420 7.44 -7.90 -15.06
CA LEU A 420 7.12 -6.78 -15.97
C LEU A 420 7.38 -7.13 -17.42
N THR A 421 8.49 -7.79 -17.72
CA THR A 421 8.79 -8.30 -19.07
C THR A 421 7.73 -9.31 -19.52
N LEU A 422 7.30 -10.21 -18.64
CA LEU A 422 6.25 -11.19 -18.92
C LEU A 422 4.91 -10.49 -19.25
N LEU A 423 4.52 -9.47 -18.49
CA LEU A 423 3.32 -8.68 -18.80
C LEU A 423 3.40 -8.01 -20.18
N ALA A 424 4.52 -7.35 -20.47
CA ALA A 424 4.75 -6.70 -21.74
C ALA A 424 4.63 -7.66 -22.93
N ALA A 425 5.23 -8.86 -22.80
CA ALA A 425 5.13 -9.91 -23.81
C ALA A 425 3.68 -10.38 -24.00
N VAL A 426 2.92 -10.59 -22.91
CA VAL A 426 1.49 -10.94 -22.99
C VAL A 426 0.71 -9.85 -23.72
N VAL A 427 0.94 -8.57 -23.42
CA VAL A 427 0.27 -7.46 -24.12
C VAL A 427 0.58 -7.45 -25.61
N LEU A 428 1.83 -7.66 -26.01
CA LEU A 428 2.21 -7.71 -27.43
C LEU A 428 1.62 -8.92 -28.17
N LEU A 429 1.57 -10.08 -27.52
CA LEU A 429 0.94 -11.30 -28.06
C LEU A 429 -0.55 -11.10 -28.27
N VAL A 430 -1.26 -10.49 -27.31
CA VAL A 430 -2.70 -10.20 -27.41
C VAL A 430 -2.99 -9.18 -28.51
N ARG A 431 -2.11 -8.20 -28.72
CA ARG A 431 -2.22 -7.23 -29.83
C ARG A 431 -1.87 -7.82 -31.20
N GLY A 432 -1.32 -9.04 -31.27
CA GLY A 432 -0.79 -9.61 -32.50
C GLY A 432 0.42 -8.85 -33.06
N SER A 433 1.12 -8.07 -32.21
CA SER A 433 2.23 -7.20 -32.64
C SER A 433 3.58 -7.92 -32.69
N VAL A 434 3.66 -9.16 -32.18
CA VAL A 434 4.89 -9.97 -32.11
C VAL A 434 4.54 -11.43 -32.42
N ASN A 435 5.46 -12.15 -33.06
CA ASN A 435 5.34 -13.59 -33.29
C ASN A 435 6.39 -14.35 -32.45
N LEU A 436 5.94 -15.08 -31.42
CA LEU A 436 6.78 -15.83 -30.48
C LEU A 436 6.31 -17.30 -30.39
N PRO A 437 6.75 -18.19 -31.30
CA PRO A 437 6.22 -19.55 -31.38
C PRO A 437 6.49 -20.41 -30.13
N THR A 438 7.57 -20.12 -29.40
CA THR A 438 7.96 -20.84 -28.17
C THR A 438 7.04 -20.53 -26.98
N TYR A 439 6.30 -19.41 -27.02
CA TYR A 439 5.61 -18.87 -25.86
C TYR A 439 4.11 -18.79 -26.06
N THR A 440 3.37 -19.35 -25.11
CA THR A 440 1.90 -19.22 -25.05
C THR A 440 1.50 -18.39 -23.83
N ILE A 441 0.42 -17.61 -23.94
CA ILE A 441 -0.09 -16.79 -22.82
C ILE A 441 -0.31 -17.64 -21.55
N PRO A 442 -0.92 -18.85 -21.61
CA PRO A 442 -1.05 -19.70 -20.42
C PRO A 442 0.30 -20.09 -19.81
N GLY A 443 1.29 -20.45 -20.64
CA GLY A 443 2.63 -20.78 -20.14
C GLY A 443 3.31 -19.60 -19.45
N LEU A 444 3.14 -18.37 -19.97
CA LEU A 444 3.66 -17.16 -19.33
C LEU A 444 2.96 -16.86 -18.00
N VAL A 445 1.65 -17.13 -17.91
CA VAL A 445 0.89 -17.02 -16.65
C VAL A 445 1.40 -18.02 -15.61
N ASP A 446 1.74 -19.24 -16.00
CA ASP A 446 2.31 -20.22 -15.07
C ASP A 446 3.69 -19.80 -14.56
N ILE A 447 4.53 -19.18 -15.40
CA ILE A 447 5.78 -18.57 -14.94
C ILE A 447 5.52 -17.40 -13.96
N LEU A 448 4.51 -16.56 -14.20
CA LEU A 448 4.12 -15.51 -13.26
C LEU A 448 3.65 -16.06 -11.90
N LYS A 449 3.00 -17.23 -11.88
CA LYS A 449 2.67 -17.92 -10.62
C LYS A 449 3.91 -18.37 -9.88
N THR A 450 4.89 -18.96 -10.59
CA THR A 450 6.19 -19.32 -10.02
C THR A 450 6.92 -18.09 -9.46
N ALA A 451 6.85 -16.96 -10.16
CA ALA A 451 7.42 -15.69 -9.69
C ALA A 451 6.74 -15.21 -8.39
N LEU A 452 5.41 -15.31 -8.31
CA LEU A 452 4.65 -14.96 -7.11
C LEU A 452 5.00 -15.88 -5.93
N ASP A 453 5.12 -17.18 -6.17
CA ASP A 453 5.50 -18.16 -5.14
C ASP A 453 6.93 -17.86 -4.62
N ALA A 454 7.87 -17.55 -5.51
CA ALA A 454 9.24 -17.21 -5.15
C ALA A 454 9.36 -15.91 -4.33
N ILE A 455 8.55 -14.87 -4.61
CA ILE A 455 8.49 -13.67 -3.76
C ILE A 455 7.81 -13.99 -2.42
N SER A 456 6.83 -14.88 -2.41
CA SER A 456 6.08 -15.21 -1.19
C SER A 456 6.93 -15.99 -0.17
N SER A 457 7.99 -16.68 -0.62
CA SER A 457 8.96 -17.32 0.29
C SER A 457 10.00 -16.35 0.88
N MET A 458 10.05 -15.09 0.45
CA MET A 458 10.96 -14.08 1.00
C MET A 458 10.42 -13.47 2.32
N PRO A 459 11.23 -12.75 3.12
CA PRO A 459 10.79 -12.20 4.41
C PRO A 459 9.63 -11.20 4.30
N GLN A 460 8.44 -11.58 4.78
CA GLN A 460 7.20 -10.80 4.61
C GLN A 460 7.12 -9.55 5.51
N GLY A 461 7.93 -9.46 6.57
CA GLY A 461 8.02 -8.27 7.41
C GLY A 461 8.45 -7.01 6.63
N ASN A 462 9.19 -7.19 5.52
CA ASN A 462 9.66 -6.08 4.70
C ASN A 462 8.59 -5.54 3.73
N ARG A 463 8.39 -4.22 3.74
CA ARG A 463 7.39 -3.54 2.88
C ARG A 463 7.70 -3.62 1.38
N VAL A 464 8.98 -3.68 0.99
CA VAL A 464 9.39 -3.79 -0.42
C VAL A 464 8.96 -5.14 -0.98
N VAL A 465 9.20 -6.24 -0.24
CA VAL A 465 8.76 -7.60 -0.61
C VAL A 465 7.24 -7.64 -0.78
N ARG A 466 6.48 -7.11 0.20
CA ARG A 466 5.01 -7.02 0.11
C ARG A 466 4.52 -6.22 -1.09
N ARG A 467 5.17 -5.10 -1.41
CA ARG A 467 4.83 -4.28 -2.59
C ARG A 467 5.13 -5.02 -3.89
N CYS A 468 6.26 -5.72 -3.99
CA CYS A 468 6.58 -6.56 -5.14
C CYS A 468 5.53 -7.66 -5.29
N GLN A 469 5.16 -8.35 -4.21
CA GLN A 469 4.13 -9.39 -4.21
C GLN A 469 2.77 -8.85 -4.71
N GLN A 470 2.31 -7.71 -4.18
CA GLN A 470 1.08 -7.05 -4.61
C GLN A 470 1.13 -6.66 -6.10
N THR A 471 2.26 -6.14 -6.56
CA THR A 471 2.45 -5.76 -7.97
C THR A 471 2.39 -6.98 -8.87
N ILE A 472 3.05 -8.09 -8.53
CA ILE A 472 2.97 -9.34 -9.29
C ILE A 472 1.55 -9.92 -9.27
N LYS A 473 0.82 -9.84 -8.15
CA LYS A 473 -0.60 -10.22 -8.09
C LYS A 473 -1.45 -9.40 -9.08
N GLN A 474 -1.23 -8.08 -9.16
CA GLN A 474 -1.92 -7.21 -10.12
C GLN A 474 -1.56 -7.54 -11.57
N ILE A 475 -0.28 -7.81 -11.85
CA ILE A 475 0.18 -8.27 -13.17
C ILE A 475 -0.54 -9.57 -13.55
N LEU A 476 -0.57 -10.55 -12.65
CA LEU A 476 -1.22 -11.83 -12.86
C LEU A 476 -2.73 -11.67 -13.16
N HIS A 477 -3.44 -10.86 -12.38
CA HIS A 477 -4.85 -10.54 -12.65
C HIS A 477 -5.05 -9.88 -14.01
N THR A 478 -4.16 -8.97 -14.39
CA THR A 478 -4.21 -8.29 -15.69
C THR A 478 -3.99 -9.27 -16.83
N CYS A 479 -2.99 -10.15 -16.74
CA CYS A 479 -2.75 -11.20 -17.74
C CYS A 479 -3.94 -12.14 -17.88
N LEU A 480 -4.57 -12.55 -16.77
CA LEU A 480 -5.76 -13.41 -16.79
C LEU A 480 -6.99 -12.73 -17.39
N ALA A 481 -7.16 -11.43 -17.18
CA ALA A 481 -8.25 -10.66 -17.79
C ALA A 481 -8.09 -10.54 -19.31
N LEU A 482 -6.87 -10.69 -19.83
CA LEU A 482 -6.57 -10.68 -21.26
C LEU A 482 -6.73 -12.05 -21.93
N MET A 483 -7.10 -13.10 -21.19
CA MET A 483 -7.34 -14.44 -21.73
C MET A 483 -8.82 -14.66 -22.11
N PRO A 484 -9.13 -15.45 -23.16
CA PRO A 484 -10.51 -15.79 -23.52
C PRO A 484 -11.19 -16.72 -22.49
N GLU A 485 -12.51 -16.57 -22.32
CA GLU A 485 -13.32 -17.11 -21.20
C GLU A 485 -13.26 -18.63 -20.97
N SER A 486 -12.94 -19.42 -22.00
CA SER A 486 -13.06 -20.89 -21.97
C SER A 486 -12.10 -21.63 -21.04
N ARG A 487 -11.14 -20.95 -20.38
CA ARG A 487 -10.15 -21.56 -19.46
C ARG A 487 -9.92 -20.79 -18.15
N ILE A 488 -10.82 -19.86 -17.84
CA ILE A 488 -10.64 -18.90 -16.74
C ILE A 488 -11.02 -19.48 -15.36
N GLU A 489 -11.94 -20.46 -15.30
CA GLU A 489 -12.53 -20.96 -14.06
C GLU A 489 -11.47 -21.57 -13.10
N ASP A 490 -10.66 -22.51 -13.57
CA ASP A 490 -9.65 -23.21 -12.76
C ASP A 490 -8.53 -22.29 -12.28
N GLN A 491 -8.12 -21.33 -13.13
CA GLN A 491 -7.06 -20.39 -12.78
C GLN A 491 -7.55 -19.27 -11.86
N ARG A 492 -8.80 -18.79 -12.01
CA ARG A 492 -9.44 -17.90 -11.03
C ARG A 492 -9.66 -18.61 -9.70
N ASN A 493 -9.97 -19.89 -9.70
CA ASN A 493 -10.13 -20.69 -8.49
C ASN A 493 -8.79 -20.95 -7.79
N TRP A 494 -7.69 -21.15 -8.53
CA TRP A 494 -6.32 -21.20 -7.98
C TRP A 494 -5.91 -19.87 -7.33
N ILE A 495 -6.25 -18.74 -7.96
CA ILE A 495 -6.07 -17.42 -7.35
C ILE A 495 -6.95 -17.30 -6.12
N LYS A 496 -8.25 -17.59 -6.18
CA LYS A 496 -9.11 -17.52 -5.00
C LYS A 496 -8.62 -18.42 -3.86
N SER A 497 -8.04 -19.58 -4.16
CA SER A 497 -7.55 -20.53 -3.14
C SER A 497 -6.20 -20.15 -2.52
N ARG A 498 -5.34 -19.38 -3.20
CA ARG A 498 -4.06 -18.85 -2.66
C ARG A 498 -4.02 -17.35 -2.37
N VAL A 499 -4.98 -16.57 -2.87
CA VAL A 499 -5.08 -15.10 -2.79
C VAL A 499 -6.23 -14.65 -1.89
N LEU A 500 -7.16 -15.53 -1.49
CA LEU A 500 -7.83 -15.39 -0.20
C LEU A 500 -6.83 -15.79 0.88
N ASP A 501 -5.80 -14.96 1.01
CA ASP A 501 -4.92 -14.99 2.15
C ASP A 501 -5.84 -14.72 3.33
N ARG A 502 -6.19 -15.78 4.07
CA ARG A 502 -6.82 -15.62 5.39
C ARG A 502 -6.02 -14.59 6.16
N GLN A 503 -4.70 -14.50 5.95
CA GLN A 503 -3.79 -13.49 6.46
C GLN A 503 -3.96 -12.07 5.91
N GLU A 504 -4.50 -11.76 4.72
CA GLU A 504 -4.73 -10.35 4.29
C GLU A 504 -6.10 -9.83 4.78
N GLU A 505 -7.07 -10.74 4.94
CA GLU A 505 -8.30 -10.46 5.68
C GLU A 505 -8.04 -10.41 7.19
N GLN A 506 -7.13 -11.26 7.71
CA GLN A 506 -6.60 -11.22 9.07
C GLN A 506 -5.68 -10.02 9.27
N LEU A 507 -4.85 -9.61 8.32
CA LEU A 507 -3.96 -8.43 8.39
C LEU A 507 -4.71 -7.15 8.08
N ARG A 508 -5.85 -7.18 7.38
CA ARG A 508 -6.81 -6.06 7.41
C ARG A 508 -7.48 -6.05 8.79
N HIS A 509 -8.03 -7.17 9.26
CA HIS A 509 -8.54 -7.31 10.63
C HIS A 509 -7.47 -6.98 11.68
N ASP A 510 -6.18 -7.17 11.42
CA ASP A 510 -5.07 -6.98 12.36
C ASP A 510 -4.37 -5.65 12.11
N PHE A 511 -4.47 -5.04 10.93
CA PHE A 511 -4.14 -3.62 10.69
C PHE A 511 -5.18 -2.73 11.36
N TRP A 512 -6.44 -3.16 11.37
CA TRP A 512 -7.48 -2.52 12.14
C TRP A 512 -7.44 -2.96 13.63
N ARG A 513 -7.24 -4.23 14.00
CA ARG A 513 -7.08 -4.63 15.43
C ARG A 513 -5.81 -4.08 16.06
N SER A 514 -4.64 -4.14 15.43
CA SER A 514 -3.38 -3.64 16.03
C SER A 514 -3.32 -2.12 16.16
N ARG A 515 -4.14 -1.40 15.39
CA ARG A 515 -4.20 0.07 15.43
C ARG A 515 -5.36 0.62 16.27
N PHE A 516 -6.38 -0.22 16.54
CA PHE A 516 -7.54 0.11 17.37
C PHE A 516 -7.57 -0.65 18.71
N GLN A 517 -6.67 -1.62 18.96
CA GLN A 517 -6.40 -2.14 20.31
C GLN A 517 -5.49 -1.18 21.07
N GLY A 518 -6.12 -0.18 21.71
CA GLY A 518 -5.58 0.34 22.96
C GLY A 518 -5.54 -0.77 24.01
N ARG A 519 -4.46 -0.85 24.77
CA ARG A 519 -4.27 -1.80 25.88
C ARG A 519 -5.50 -1.86 26.80
N PRO A 520 -5.84 -3.03 27.38
CA PRO A 520 -6.89 -3.11 28.39
C PRO A 520 -6.45 -2.32 29.62
N GLY A 521 -7.21 -1.27 29.92
CA GLY A 521 -7.04 -0.46 31.13
C GLY A 521 -6.74 1.01 30.86
N SER A 522 -7.78 1.81 30.62
CA SER A 522 -7.96 3.11 31.29
C SER A 522 -9.38 3.65 31.04
N PRO A 523 -10.11 4.14 32.06
CA PRO A 523 -11.56 4.27 32.03
C PRO A 523 -12.06 5.65 31.60
N ALA A 524 -13.16 5.65 30.83
CA ALA A 524 -14.14 6.71 30.51
C ALA A 524 -14.13 7.31 29.06
N SER A 525 -15.33 7.24 28.48
CA SER A 525 -15.97 7.93 27.34
C SER A 525 -15.29 8.00 25.96
N SER A 526 -15.53 6.95 25.17
CA SER A 526 -15.43 6.92 23.71
C SER A 526 -16.54 6.06 23.08
N ASP A 527 -17.73 6.64 22.88
CA ASP A 527 -18.93 5.87 22.47
C ASP A 527 -18.91 5.33 21.02
N THR A 528 -17.90 5.61 20.18
CA THR A 528 -17.84 5.08 18.78
C THR A 528 -16.43 4.77 18.28
N LYS A 529 -16.26 3.67 17.52
CA LYS A 529 -14.99 3.29 16.86
C LYS A 529 -14.43 4.36 15.92
N PHE A 530 -15.27 5.24 15.40
CA PHE A 530 -14.85 6.27 14.45
C PHE A 530 -13.93 7.33 15.06
N LEU A 531 -14.00 7.52 16.38
CA LEU A 531 -13.19 8.50 17.09
C LEU A 531 -11.69 8.18 17.00
N HIS A 532 -11.33 6.90 17.10
CA HIS A 532 -9.97 6.42 16.92
C HIS A 532 -9.44 6.68 15.50
N PHE A 533 -10.29 6.46 14.48
CA PHE A 533 -9.94 6.78 13.09
C PHE A 533 -9.71 8.28 12.90
N THR A 534 -10.56 9.11 13.49
CA THR A 534 -10.48 10.58 13.36
C THR A 534 -9.24 11.13 14.05
N GLN A 535 -8.96 10.70 15.29
CA GLN A 535 -7.72 11.07 15.98
C GLN A 535 -6.50 10.61 15.18
N TRP A 536 -6.55 9.41 14.59
CA TRP A 536 -5.48 8.92 13.74
C TRP A 536 -5.28 9.75 12.47
N SER A 537 -6.35 10.15 11.78
CA SER A 537 -6.27 10.90 10.52
C SER A 537 -5.92 12.38 10.74
N CYS A 538 -6.25 12.95 11.90
CA CYS A 538 -6.00 14.34 12.25
C CYS A 538 -4.73 14.58 13.11
N ARG A 539 -3.93 13.55 13.42
CA ARG A 539 -2.74 13.69 14.30
C ARG A 539 -1.49 14.32 13.66
N SER A 540 -1.55 14.69 12.39
CA SER A 540 -0.40 15.21 11.66
C SER A 540 -0.54 16.72 11.47
N GLY A 541 0.32 17.48 12.15
CA GLY A 541 0.39 18.94 12.04
C GLY A 541 1.69 19.47 12.64
N VAL A 542 2.08 20.69 12.26
CA VAL A 542 3.25 21.39 12.82
C VAL A 542 2.96 22.03 14.19
N ASN A 543 1.70 22.02 14.61
CA ASN A 543 1.19 22.60 15.86
C ASN A 543 0.54 21.52 16.73
N LEU A 544 0.19 21.87 17.97
CA LEU A 544 -0.61 21.02 18.85
C LEU A 544 -1.95 20.68 18.18
N VAL A 545 -2.33 19.42 18.27
CA VAL A 545 -3.63 18.89 17.84
C VAL A 545 -4.42 18.47 19.07
N GLU A 546 -5.75 18.62 19.00
CA GLU A 546 -6.63 18.23 20.10
C GLU A 546 -6.61 16.71 20.30
N ASP A 547 -6.59 16.27 21.56
CA ASP A 547 -6.82 14.88 21.93
C ASP A 547 -8.33 14.60 21.88
N LEU A 548 -8.80 14.17 20.71
CA LEU A 548 -10.21 13.95 20.46
C LEU A 548 -10.81 12.88 21.37
N ILE A 549 -10.06 11.84 21.74
CA ILE A 549 -10.51 10.80 22.67
C ILE A 549 -10.65 11.39 24.07
N ALA A 550 -9.61 12.04 24.59
CA ALA A 550 -9.66 12.62 25.93
C ALA A 550 -10.72 13.73 26.06
N ASN A 551 -10.91 14.54 25.02
CA ASN A 551 -11.90 15.61 25.02
C ASN A 551 -13.34 15.08 24.90
N ASN A 552 -13.63 14.14 23.99
CA ASN A 552 -14.98 13.52 23.95
C ASN A 552 -15.30 12.84 25.28
N LYS A 553 -14.27 12.30 25.94
CA LYS A 553 -14.42 11.75 27.27
C LYS A 553 -14.83 12.77 28.32
N ALA A 554 -14.09 13.87 28.38
CA ALA A 554 -14.33 14.95 29.33
C ALA A 554 -15.66 15.68 29.08
N HIS A 555 -16.15 15.65 27.84
CA HIS A 555 -17.31 16.39 27.39
C HIS A 555 -18.43 15.45 26.87
N PRO A 556 -19.13 14.70 27.73
CA PRO A 556 -20.15 13.73 27.31
C PRO A 556 -21.52 14.35 26.97
N LEU A 557 -21.66 15.67 27.10
CA LEU A 557 -22.87 16.46 26.88
C LEU A 557 -22.57 17.57 25.87
N LEU A 558 -23.60 18.21 25.31
CA LEU A 558 -23.45 19.38 24.42
C LEU A 558 -23.13 20.64 25.24
N ASP A 559 -21.93 20.68 25.80
CA ASP A 559 -21.35 21.79 26.54
C ASP A 559 -20.59 22.77 25.62
N ASP A 560 -19.90 23.73 26.22
CA ASP A 560 -19.16 24.77 25.49
C ASP A 560 -18.10 24.19 24.54
N TYR A 561 -17.49 23.04 24.89
CA TYR A 561 -16.50 22.39 24.03
C TYR A 561 -17.16 21.91 22.74
N HIS A 562 -18.22 21.11 22.82
CA HIS A 562 -18.90 20.61 21.60
C HIS A 562 -19.59 21.73 20.82
N ARG A 563 -20.14 22.75 21.51
CA ARG A 563 -20.69 23.94 20.85
C ARG A 563 -19.63 24.68 20.06
N SER A 564 -18.39 24.78 20.54
CA SER A 564 -17.30 25.40 19.78
C SER A 564 -17.02 24.71 18.43
N LYS A 565 -17.39 23.42 18.29
CA LYS A 565 -17.26 22.63 17.05
C LYS A 565 -18.49 22.71 16.14
N CYS A 566 -19.61 23.22 16.65
CA CYS A 566 -20.82 23.41 15.89
C CYS A 566 -20.79 24.75 15.15
N VAL A 567 -21.28 24.78 13.91
CA VAL A 567 -21.52 26.04 13.21
C VAL A 567 -22.65 26.78 13.94
N GLN A 568 -22.31 27.93 14.53
CA GLN A 568 -23.23 28.70 15.39
C GLN A 568 -24.35 29.38 14.60
N ASP A 569 -24.05 29.84 13.39
CA ASP A 569 -25.02 30.51 12.53
C ASP A 569 -24.77 30.15 11.06
N LEU A 570 -25.48 29.13 10.58
CA LEU A 570 -25.43 28.69 9.19
C LEU A 570 -25.93 29.78 8.23
N ALA A 571 -26.83 30.68 8.68
CA ALA A 571 -27.41 31.71 7.82
C ALA A 571 -26.37 32.77 7.41
N ARG A 572 -25.22 32.84 8.08
CA ARG A 572 -24.09 33.68 7.63
C ARG A 572 -23.46 33.22 6.32
N ILE A 573 -23.65 31.96 5.93
CA ILE A 573 -23.14 31.42 4.67
C ILE A 573 -24.11 31.82 3.56
N ASN A 574 -23.72 32.84 2.78
CA ASN A 574 -24.52 33.42 1.70
C ASN A 574 -23.90 33.24 0.30
N VAL A 575 -22.74 32.56 0.21
CA VAL A 575 -22.05 32.28 -1.05
C VAL A 575 -22.79 31.21 -1.86
N PRO A 576 -22.68 31.21 -3.20
CA PRO A 576 -23.23 30.14 -4.04
C PRO A 576 -22.76 28.75 -3.56
N ALA A 577 -23.67 27.76 -3.55
CA ALA A 577 -23.40 26.46 -2.96
C ALA A 577 -23.98 25.30 -3.78
N TYR A 578 -23.14 24.34 -4.14
CA TYR A 578 -23.56 23.06 -4.70
C TYR A 578 -23.33 21.96 -3.66
N VAL A 579 -24.42 21.50 -3.02
CA VAL A 579 -24.37 20.61 -1.86
C VAL A 579 -24.70 19.19 -2.30
N VAL A 580 -23.82 18.23 -2.00
CA VAL A 580 -24.02 16.81 -2.32
C VAL A 580 -24.13 16.01 -1.02
N ALA A 581 -25.25 15.32 -0.83
CA ALA A 581 -25.51 14.41 0.27
C ALA A 581 -25.65 12.97 -0.25
N ASP A 582 -25.53 12.01 0.66
CA ASP A 582 -25.83 10.62 0.34
C ASP A 582 -26.75 9.97 1.40
N TRP A 583 -27.62 9.08 0.93
CA TRP A 583 -28.61 8.38 1.75
C TRP A 583 -28.04 7.21 2.57
N GLY A 584 -26.76 6.89 2.40
CA GLY A 584 -26.09 5.76 3.04
C GLY A 584 -25.19 6.15 4.22
N ASP A 585 -24.77 7.42 4.33
CA ASP A 585 -23.76 7.92 5.27
C ASP A 585 -24.33 8.31 6.63
N HIS A 586 -25.29 7.50 7.08
CA HIS A 586 -25.87 7.56 8.41
C HIS A 586 -24.79 7.38 9.48
N GLY A 587 -24.82 8.20 10.53
CA GLY A 587 -23.76 8.29 11.54
C GLY A 587 -22.65 9.29 11.21
N MET A 588 -22.57 9.78 9.97
CA MET A 588 -21.58 10.78 9.54
C MET A 588 -22.22 12.02 8.92
N HIS A 589 -22.17 12.18 7.59
CA HIS A 589 -22.37 13.46 6.96
C HIS A 589 -23.83 13.73 6.57
N THR A 590 -24.66 12.70 6.34
CA THR A 590 -26.04 12.87 5.80
C THR A 590 -26.84 13.94 6.55
N ARG A 591 -26.89 13.84 7.89
CA ARG A 591 -27.63 14.79 8.74
C ARG A 591 -27.05 16.21 8.66
N GLY A 592 -25.73 16.33 8.75
CA GLY A 592 -25.03 17.62 8.73
C GLY A 592 -25.15 18.33 7.39
N THR A 593 -25.00 17.61 6.29
CA THR A 593 -25.09 18.14 4.93
C THR A 593 -26.48 18.69 4.63
N LEU A 594 -27.54 17.94 4.96
CA LEU A 594 -28.91 18.38 4.75
C LEU A 594 -29.27 19.57 5.66
N ASN A 595 -28.83 19.57 6.91
CA ASN A 595 -28.98 20.74 7.80
C ASN A 595 -28.23 21.96 7.28
N GLY A 596 -27.02 21.77 6.73
CA GLY A 596 -26.27 22.83 6.07
C GLY A 596 -27.07 23.45 4.93
N PHE A 597 -27.54 22.64 3.98
CA PHE A 597 -28.35 23.12 2.86
C PHE A 597 -29.58 23.92 3.31
N MET A 598 -30.32 23.43 4.31
CA MET A 598 -31.48 24.12 4.86
C MET A 598 -31.10 25.42 5.58
N GLY A 599 -29.99 25.42 6.32
CA GLY A 599 -29.58 26.53 7.19
C GLY A 599 -28.85 27.68 6.50
N ILE A 600 -28.21 27.47 5.35
CA ILE A 600 -27.52 28.55 4.63
C ILE A 600 -28.50 29.55 3.98
N SER A 601 -28.14 30.84 3.99
CA SER A 601 -28.94 31.93 3.39
C SER A 601 -28.66 32.18 1.92
N SER A 602 -27.75 31.40 1.31
CA SER A 602 -27.42 31.48 -0.10
C SER A 602 -28.68 31.40 -0.99
N LYS A 603 -28.82 32.38 -1.89
CA LYS A 603 -29.88 32.42 -2.91
C LYS A 603 -29.57 31.52 -4.10
N GLU A 604 -28.29 31.19 -4.30
CA GLU A 604 -27.80 30.33 -5.37
C GLU A 604 -27.30 29.03 -4.77
N LYS A 605 -28.25 28.22 -4.29
CA LYS A 605 -27.97 26.89 -3.74
C LYS A 605 -28.67 25.78 -4.51
N TRP A 606 -28.00 24.64 -4.59
CA TRP A 606 -28.48 23.40 -5.19
C TRP A 606 -28.18 22.23 -4.25
N LEU A 607 -29.08 21.25 -4.20
CA LEU A 607 -28.93 20.00 -3.45
C LEU A 607 -28.98 18.81 -4.39
N GLU A 608 -27.98 17.94 -4.30
CA GLU A 608 -27.96 16.64 -4.95
C GLU A 608 -27.88 15.55 -3.88
N VAL A 609 -28.78 14.55 -3.92
CA VAL A 609 -28.77 13.44 -2.96
C VAL A 609 -28.78 12.09 -3.66
N HIS A 610 -27.82 11.22 -3.36
CA HIS A 610 -27.65 9.93 -4.04
C HIS A 610 -27.59 8.74 -3.06
N GLY A 611 -27.90 7.54 -3.54
CA GLY A 611 -27.79 6.28 -2.81
C GLY A 611 -26.60 5.44 -3.26
N ARG A 612 -25.42 6.05 -3.37
CA ARG A 612 -24.18 5.46 -3.94
C ARG A 612 -23.00 5.66 -2.99
N LYS A 613 -21.86 5.04 -3.28
CA LYS A 613 -20.63 5.21 -2.47
C LYS A 613 -20.03 6.60 -2.66
N LYS A 614 -19.87 7.36 -1.57
CA LYS A 614 -19.47 8.78 -1.56
C LYS A 614 -18.32 9.14 -2.49
N TRP A 615 -17.13 8.59 -2.26
CA TRP A 615 -15.95 8.98 -3.05
C TRP A 615 -16.02 8.51 -4.50
N ARG A 616 -16.65 7.36 -4.74
CA ARG A 616 -16.88 6.90 -6.11
C ARG A 616 -17.80 7.86 -6.85
N TYR A 617 -18.94 8.20 -6.27
CA TYR A 617 -19.89 9.13 -6.87
C TYR A 617 -19.28 10.51 -7.10
N PHE A 618 -18.48 11.00 -6.15
CA PHE A 618 -17.77 12.28 -6.28
C PHE A 618 -16.85 12.34 -7.51
N PHE A 619 -16.21 11.23 -7.87
CA PHE A 619 -15.28 11.14 -9.01
C PHE A 619 -15.90 10.54 -10.27
N GLU A 620 -17.19 10.23 -10.28
CA GLU A 620 -17.86 9.79 -11.51
C GLU A 620 -17.86 10.91 -12.56
N PRO A 621 -17.61 10.61 -13.85
CA PRO A 621 -17.48 11.64 -14.88
C PRO A 621 -18.64 12.63 -14.94
N GLU A 622 -19.86 12.17 -14.70
CA GLU A 622 -21.05 13.04 -14.67
C GLU A 622 -21.07 13.96 -13.45
N SER A 623 -20.65 13.48 -12.29
CA SER A 623 -20.53 14.29 -11.06
C SER A 623 -19.44 15.35 -11.21
N VAL A 624 -18.30 14.98 -11.80
CA VAL A 624 -17.21 15.92 -12.12
C VAL A 624 -17.70 17.00 -13.10
N ARG A 625 -18.49 16.64 -14.12
CA ARG A 625 -19.09 17.62 -15.05
C ARG A 625 -20.01 18.60 -14.33
N ARG A 626 -20.85 18.14 -13.39
CA ARG A 626 -21.71 19.03 -12.60
C ARG A 626 -20.91 19.98 -11.72
N GLN A 627 -19.84 19.49 -11.08
CA GLN A 627 -18.91 20.32 -10.32
C GLN A 627 -18.22 21.38 -11.20
N GLU A 628 -17.76 20.98 -12.39
CA GLU A 628 -17.15 21.89 -13.36
C GLU A 628 -18.15 22.95 -13.83
N ALA A 629 -19.39 22.57 -14.15
CA ALA A 629 -20.44 23.51 -14.55
C ALA A 629 -20.68 24.56 -13.45
N PHE A 630 -20.81 24.14 -12.19
CA PHE A 630 -20.96 25.06 -11.06
C PHE A 630 -19.77 26.02 -10.95
N PHE A 631 -18.53 25.52 -10.98
CA PHE A 631 -17.34 26.37 -10.86
C PHE A 631 -17.10 27.25 -12.09
N GLN A 632 -17.48 26.82 -13.30
CA GLN A 632 -17.40 27.64 -14.50
C GLN A 632 -18.26 28.90 -14.36
N LYS A 633 -19.47 28.78 -13.80
CA LYS A 633 -20.32 29.94 -13.52
C LYS A 633 -19.72 30.86 -12.48
N PHE A 634 -19.42 30.33 -11.29
CA PHE A 634 -19.10 31.18 -10.15
C PHE A 634 -17.64 31.60 -10.03
N LEU A 635 -16.71 30.83 -10.62
CA LEU A 635 -15.28 31.18 -10.61
C LEU A 635 -14.81 31.82 -11.92
N LYS A 636 -15.41 31.47 -13.07
CA LYS A 636 -15.03 32.03 -14.38
C LYS A 636 -16.02 33.07 -14.92
N GLY A 637 -17.18 33.26 -14.29
CA GLY A 637 -18.19 34.24 -14.73
C GLY A 637 -18.84 33.89 -16.07
N GLN A 638 -18.83 32.62 -16.47
CA GLN A 638 -19.34 32.15 -17.76
C GLN A 638 -20.71 31.48 -17.57
N THR A 639 -21.59 31.56 -18.57
CA THR A 639 -22.80 30.72 -18.59
C THR A 639 -22.41 29.25 -18.61
N SER A 640 -23.13 28.41 -17.86
CA SER A 640 -22.87 26.97 -17.82
C SER A 640 -24.17 26.19 -17.63
N GLU A 641 -24.08 24.86 -17.69
CA GLU A 641 -25.24 23.98 -17.52
C GLU A 641 -25.95 24.15 -16.16
N ILE A 642 -25.27 24.69 -15.14
CA ILE A 642 -25.86 24.88 -13.80
C ILE A 642 -27.10 25.80 -13.83
N ASP A 643 -27.19 26.69 -14.83
CA ASP A 643 -28.32 27.60 -15.00
C ASP A 643 -29.63 26.88 -15.34
N SER A 644 -29.55 25.66 -15.88
CA SER A 644 -30.70 24.81 -16.19
C SER A 644 -30.94 23.70 -15.16
N TYR A 645 -30.05 23.52 -14.18
CA TYR A 645 -30.17 22.44 -13.20
C TYR A 645 -31.30 22.69 -12.20
N PRO A 646 -32.00 21.62 -11.77
CA PRO A 646 -33.04 21.71 -10.74
C PRO A 646 -32.45 22.09 -9.39
N ARG A 647 -33.21 22.81 -8.56
CA ARG A 647 -32.75 23.22 -7.23
C ARG A 647 -32.44 22.05 -6.31
N VAL A 648 -33.23 20.99 -6.43
CA VAL A 648 -33.01 19.73 -5.72
C VAL A 648 -33.06 18.60 -6.73
N ARG A 649 -32.10 17.69 -6.64
CA ARG A 649 -32.09 16.43 -7.40
C ARG A 649 -31.83 15.32 -6.41
N LEU A 650 -32.69 14.32 -6.36
CA LEU A 650 -32.54 13.24 -5.40
C LEU A 650 -32.82 11.88 -6.01
N GLU A 651 -32.14 10.85 -5.51
CA GLU A 651 -32.43 9.47 -5.87
C GLU A 651 -33.54 8.90 -4.99
N VAL A 652 -34.56 8.30 -5.61
CA VAL A 652 -35.52 7.40 -4.97
C VAL A 652 -35.01 5.97 -5.15
N ARG A 653 -34.54 5.37 -4.06
CA ARG A 653 -33.86 4.07 -4.08
C ARG A 653 -34.88 2.94 -4.15
N ASN A 654 -34.55 1.88 -4.87
CA ASN A 654 -35.27 0.60 -4.79
C ASN A 654 -34.44 -0.44 -4.03
N ARG A 655 -33.13 -0.49 -4.33
CA ARG A 655 -32.11 -1.31 -3.66
C ARG A 655 -30.73 -0.70 -3.88
N ALA A 656 -29.68 -1.31 -3.34
CA ALA A 656 -28.30 -0.92 -3.57
C ALA A 656 -28.02 -0.82 -5.08
N TRP A 657 -27.47 0.33 -5.51
CA TRP A 657 -27.16 0.65 -6.91
C TRP A 657 -28.34 0.77 -7.88
N VAL A 658 -29.59 0.62 -7.40
CA VAL A 658 -30.79 0.69 -8.25
C VAL A 658 -31.78 1.69 -7.65
N GLY A 659 -32.05 2.74 -8.41
CA GLY A 659 -32.99 3.78 -8.05
C GLY A 659 -33.15 4.77 -9.22
N ALA A 660 -34.14 5.64 -9.11
CA ALA A 660 -34.42 6.66 -10.11
C ALA A 660 -34.10 8.05 -9.54
N PHE A 661 -33.40 8.88 -10.30
CA PHE A 661 -33.24 10.29 -9.94
C PHE A 661 -34.50 11.08 -10.31
N ARG A 662 -34.92 11.95 -9.42
CA ARG A 662 -36.03 12.87 -9.59
C ARG A 662 -35.59 14.28 -9.24
N ASP A 663 -36.05 15.22 -10.05
CA ASP A 663 -35.80 16.65 -9.88
C ASP A 663 -36.94 17.28 -9.07
N GLU A 664 -36.59 18.20 -8.17
CA GLU A 664 -37.47 18.82 -7.19
C GLU A 664 -37.15 20.31 -7.02
N GLN A 665 -38.11 21.06 -6.50
CA GLN A 665 -37.97 22.51 -6.30
C GLN A 665 -37.37 22.88 -4.95
N GLU A 666 -37.60 22.06 -3.92
CA GLU A 666 -37.25 22.38 -2.54
C GLU A 666 -36.94 21.14 -1.72
N TRP A 667 -36.23 21.34 -0.61
CA TRP A 667 -35.98 20.32 0.40
C TRP A 667 -36.14 20.96 1.78
N PRO A 668 -36.91 20.35 2.71
CA PRO A 668 -37.71 19.12 2.55
C PRO A 668 -38.82 19.26 1.51
N LEU A 669 -39.33 18.14 0.98
CA LEU A 669 -40.36 18.16 -0.07
C LEU A 669 -41.70 18.67 0.52
N ALA A 670 -42.26 19.75 -0.02
CA ALA A 670 -43.53 20.29 0.52
C ALA A 670 -44.72 19.34 0.37
N ARG A 671 -44.68 18.44 -0.62
CA ARG A 671 -45.71 17.42 -0.83
C ARG A 671 -45.53 16.17 0.05
N THR A 672 -44.63 16.20 1.04
CA THR A 672 -44.52 15.13 2.03
C THR A 672 -45.67 15.20 3.02
N LYS A 673 -46.46 14.11 3.09
CA LYS A 673 -47.49 13.87 4.09
C LYS A 673 -46.96 12.95 5.19
N TYR A 674 -46.78 13.52 6.38
CA TYR A 674 -46.34 12.79 7.56
C TYR A 674 -47.48 11.93 8.14
N THR A 675 -47.32 10.62 8.07
CA THR A 675 -48.34 9.64 8.50
C THR A 675 -47.85 8.86 9.72
N LYS A 676 -48.63 8.83 10.80
CA LYS A 676 -48.30 8.02 11.98
C LYS A 676 -48.72 6.56 11.74
N LYS A 677 -47.83 5.63 12.10
CA LYS A 677 -48.15 4.21 12.29
C LYS A 677 -47.83 3.83 13.73
N TYR A 678 -48.83 3.43 14.50
CA TYR A 678 -48.67 3.01 15.89
C TYR A 678 -48.04 1.62 15.96
N LEU A 679 -47.19 1.40 16.94
CA LEU A 679 -46.62 0.09 17.21
C LEU A 679 -47.64 -0.72 18.00
N ASP A 680 -47.91 -1.96 17.59
CA ASP A 680 -48.67 -2.93 18.36
C ASP A 680 -47.73 -4.05 18.85
N ALA A 681 -47.34 -3.99 20.12
CA ALA A 681 -46.43 -4.97 20.71
C ALA A 681 -47.00 -6.39 20.76
N GLN A 682 -48.33 -6.56 20.69
CA GLN A 682 -48.97 -7.87 20.67
C GLN A 682 -48.89 -8.51 19.27
N SER A 683 -49.33 -7.80 18.23
CA SER A 683 -49.33 -8.33 16.85
C SER A 683 -48.00 -8.18 16.11
N ARG A 684 -47.08 -7.36 16.65
CA ARG A 684 -45.79 -7.02 16.01
C ARG A 684 -45.98 -6.30 14.67
N GLN A 685 -47.04 -5.52 14.55
CA GLN A 685 -47.36 -4.72 13.37
C GLN A 685 -47.30 -3.22 13.65
N LEU A 686 -47.10 -2.47 12.58
CA LEU A 686 -47.29 -1.02 12.51
C LEU A 686 -48.69 -0.75 11.94
N VAL A 687 -49.58 -0.25 12.79
CA VAL A 687 -51.03 -0.10 12.54
C VAL A 687 -51.45 1.36 12.44
N ASP A 688 -52.60 1.64 11.82
CA ASP A 688 -53.09 3.02 11.62
C ASP A 688 -53.72 3.66 12.86
N GLU A 689 -54.25 2.84 13.78
CA GLU A 689 -54.92 3.29 14.99
C GLU A 689 -54.15 2.86 16.24
N LEU A 690 -54.26 3.65 17.32
CA LEU A 690 -53.63 3.33 18.60
C LEU A 690 -54.27 2.04 19.18
N PRO A 691 -53.48 1.00 19.50
CA PRO A 691 -54.02 -0.23 20.08
C PRO A 691 -54.81 0.04 21.37
N ALA A 692 -56.01 -0.53 21.48
CA ALA A 692 -56.89 -0.31 22.62
C ALA A 692 -56.35 -0.95 23.92
N SER A 693 -55.61 -2.06 23.81
CA SER A 693 -55.06 -2.80 24.94
C SER A 693 -53.59 -2.50 25.16
N LEU A 694 -53.16 -2.47 26.42
CA LEU A 694 -51.76 -2.38 26.79
C LEU A 694 -51.04 -3.68 26.39
N ALA A 695 -49.97 -3.53 25.61
CA ALA A 695 -49.06 -4.61 25.29
C ALA A 695 -47.61 -4.16 25.52
N VAL A 696 -46.74 -5.13 25.84
CA VAL A 696 -45.32 -4.89 26.11
C VAL A 696 -44.49 -5.86 25.28
N ALA A 697 -43.50 -5.32 24.59
CA ALA A 697 -42.49 -6.07 23.87
C ALA A 697 -41.13 -5.84 24.54
N SER A 698 -40.40 -6.92 24.81
CA SER A 698 -39.15 -6.84 25.55
C SER A 698 -38.01 -7.56 24.85
N TYR A 699 -36.78 -7.11 25.08
CA TYR A 699 -35.55 -7.74 24.59
C TYR A 699 -34.44 -7.56 25.64
N LYS A 700 -33.50 -8.52 25.71
CA LYS A 700 -32.34 -8.41 26.59
C LYS A 700 -31.31 -7.47 25.96
N SER A 701 -31.05 -6.34 26.60
CA SER A 701 -30.32 -5.22 26.00
C SER A 701 -28.87 -5.53 25.62
N ARG A 702 -28.22 -6.44 26.37
CA ARG A 702 -26.84 -6.90 26.10
C ARG A 702 -26.75 -8.16 25.24
N VAL A 703 -27.86 -8.82 24.95
CA VAL A 703 -27.84 -10.01 24.09
C VAL A 703 -27.81 -9.54 22.65
N THR A 704 -26.74 -9.93 21.95
CA THR A 704 -26.59 -9.71 20.52
C THR A 704 -27.79 -10.27 19.78
N ASP A 705 -28.33 -9.51 18.83
CA ASP A 705 -29.47 -9.85 17.98
C ASP A 705 -30.82 -10.08 18.69
N ASP A 706 -30.87 -9.98 20.03
CA ASP A 706 -32.13 -9.93 20.75
C ASP A 706 -32.79 -8.57 20.53
N CYS A 707 -33.97 -8.60 19.94
CA CYS A 707 -34.57 -7.43 19.34
C CYS A 707 -36.09 -7.51 19.30
N VAL A 708 -36.69 -6.35 19.07
CA VAL A 708 -38.10 -6.20 18.79
C VAL A 708 -38.29 -5.76 17.34
N LEU A 709 -39.15 -6.47 16.60
CA LEU A 709 -39.49 -6.23 15.21
C LEU A 709 -40.95 -5.81 15.08
N PHE A 710 -41.22 -4.81 14.26
CA PHE A 710 -42.55 -4.40 13.80
C PHE A 710 -42.58 -4.30 12.28
N HIS A 711 -43.69 -4.70 11.66
CA HIS A 711 -43.82 -4.72 10.21
C HIS A 711 -44.96 -3.82 9.71
N HIS A 712 -44.76 -3.14 8.59
CA HIS A 712 -45.81 -2.48 7.82
C HIS A 712 -45.77 -2.98 6.38
N ARG A 713 -46.83 -3.66 5.92
CA ARG A 713 -46.97 -4.07 4.51
C ARG A 713 -47.68 -2.97 3.72
N PHE A 714 -47.11 -2.58 2.60
CA PHE A 714 -47.74 -1.60 1.71
C PHE A 714 -48.75 -2.29 0.79
N SER A 715 -49.96 -1.74 0.72
CA SER A 715 -51.04 -2.21 -0.16
C SER A 715 -51.04 -1.56 -1.55
N GLN A 716 -50.13 -0.61 -1.78
CA GLN A 716 -49.96 0.11 -3.04
C GLN A 716 -48.54 0.69 -3.09
N GLU A 717 -48.08 1.06 -4.28
CA GLU A 717 -46.81 1.74 -4.44
C GLU A 717 -46.76 3.01 -3.58
N THR A 718 -45.72 3.14 -2.75
CA THR A 718 -45.58 4.22 -1.78
C THR A 718 -44.12 4.66 -1.69
N GLU A 719 -43.86 5.94 -1.93
CA GLU A 719 -42.54 6.52 -1.71
C GLU A 719 -42.43 7.08 -0.30
N LEU A 720 -41.36 6.71 0.40
CA LEU A 720 -40.93 7.33 1.64
C LEU A 720 -39.65 8.13 1.41
N THR A 721 -39.73 9.46 1.49
CA THR A 721 -38.60 10.37 1.30
C THR A 721 -38.56 11.46 2.37
N GLY A 722 -37.57 11.39 3.25
CA GLY A 722 -37.41 12.34 4.36
C GLY A 722 -36.82 11.71 5.62
N THR A 723 -36.81 12.49 6.70
CA THR A 723 -36.52 12.02 8.06
C THR A 723 -37.73 11.26 8.61
N MET A 724 -37.50 10.34 9.55
CA MET A 724 -38.58 9.70 10.32
C MET A 724 -38.37 9.92 11.82
N ARG A 725 -39.48 10.01 12.55
CA ARG A 725 -39.50 10.10 14.01
C ARG A 725 -40.12 8.84 14.59
N LEU A 726 -39.39 8.19 15.49
CA LEU A 726 -39.89 7.05 16.26
C LEU A 726 -40.15 7.48 17.70
N ARG A 727 -41.42 7.59 18.09
CA ARG A 727 -41.85 7.78 19.47
C ARG A 727 -41.96 6.42 20.15
N LEU A 728 -41.29 6.23 21.28
CA LEU A 728 -41.41 5.02 22.10
C LEU A 728 -41.72 5.38 23.55
N TRP A 729 -42.45 4.50 24.23
CA TRP A 729 -42.50 4.45 25.68
C TRP A 729 -41.68 3.26 26.15
N VAL A 730 -40.65 3.53 26.96
CA VAL A 730 -39.61 2.53 27.28
C VAL A 730 -39.30 2.48 28.77
N SER A 731 -38.86 1.32 29.24
CA SER A 731 -38.26 1.14 30.57
C SER A 731 -37.15 0.07 30.54
N THR A 732 -36.28 0.07 31.54
CA THR A 732 -35.34 -1.02 31.85
C THR A 732 -35.62 -1.57 33.25
N ASP A 733 -35.39 -2.87 33.49
CA ASP A 733 -35.64 -3.56 34.77
C ASP A 733 -34.47 -3.46 35.77
N HIS A 734 -33.25 -3.19 35.31
CA HIS A 734 -32.04 -3.21 36.15
C HIS A 734 -31.13 -1.98 35.97
N GLY A 735 -31.17 -1.28 34.83
CA GLY A 735 -30.31 -0.13 34.56
C GLY A 735 -30.84 1.23 35.03
N GLU A 736 -29.96 2.22 35.11
CA GLU A 736 -30.31 3.64 35.34
C GLU A 736 -30.35 4.47 34.04
N ASP A 737 -30.06 3.86 32.89
CA ASP A 737 -30.09 4.45 31.56
C ASP A 737 -30.26 3.36 30.48
N MET A 738 -30.48 3.75 29.23
CA MET A 738 -30.72 2.85 28.10
C MET A 738 -30.13 3.45 26.82
N ASP A 739 -29.35 2.69 26.05
CA ASP A 739 -29.03 2.95 24.65
C ASP A 739 -29.99 2.16 23.75
N LEU A 740 -30.71 2.90 22.91
CA LEU A 740 -31.66 2.37 21.94
C LEU A 740 -31.10 2.49 20.53
N PHE A 741 -31.09 1.37 19.81
CA PHE A 741 -30.62 1.25 18.44
C PHE A 741 -31.79 0.88 17.55
N VAL A 742 -32.01 1.69 16.51
CA VAL A 742 -33.14 1.58 15.58
C VAL A 742 -32.62 1.34 14.17
N GLN A 743 -33.18 0.33 13.51
CA GLN A 743 -32.91 0.03 12.12
C GLN A 743 -34.22 -0.12 11.34
N LEU A 744 -34.24 0.44 10.14
CA LEU A 744 -35.27 0.18 9.14
C LEU A 744 -34.70 -0.73 8.05
N ASP A 745 -35.48 -1.75 7.68
CA ASP A 745 -35.22 -2.59 6.51
C ASP A 745 -36.41 -2.55 5.56
N LYS A 746 -36.14 -2.75 4.28
CA LYS A 746 -37.16 -3.08 3.28
C LYS A 746 -37.12 -4.59 3.04
N LEU A 747 -38.25 -5.27 3.11
CA LEU A 747 -38.38 -6.66 2.69
C LEU A 747 -39.12 -6.71 1.35
N ASP A 748 -38.62 -7.53 0.43
CA ASP A 748 -39.32 -7.83 -0.81
C ASP A 748 -40.58 -8.70 -0.56
N CYS A 749 -41.33 -9.00 -1.63
CA CYS A 749 -42.55 -9.81 -1.53
C CYS A 749 -42.31 -11.25 -1.05
N GLU A 750 -41.06 -11.75 -1.11
CA GLU A 750 -40.65 -13.05 -0.58
C GLU A 750 -40.22 -12.97 0.89
N GLY A 751 -40.22 -11.78 1.49
CA GLY A 751 -39.81 -11.53 2.87
C GLY A 751 -38.30 -11.41 3.06
N LYS A 752 -37.52 -11.26 1.99
CA LYS A 752 -36.06 -11.12 2.04
C LYS A 752 -35.65 -9.65 2.17
N ILE A 753 -34.65 -9.40 3.01
CA ILE A 753 -34.10 -8.05 3.19
C ILE A 753 -33.48 -7.55 1.88
N THR A 754 -33.94 -6.38 1.45
CA THR A 754 -33.42 -5.63 0.31
C THR A 754 -32.20 -4.82 0.75
N PRO A 755 -31.03 -5.04 0.15
CA PRO A 755 -29.79 -4.36 0.55
C PRO A 755 -29.77 -2.91 0.06
N PHE A 756 -29.15 -2.01 0.83
CA PHE A 756 -28.85 -0.62 0.44
C PHE A 756 -27.38 -0.28 0.64
N VAL A 757 -26.91 0.78 -0.02
CA VAL A 757 -25.59 1.33 0.28
C VAL A 757 -25.61 1.99 1.65
N ALA A 758 -24.68 1.63 2.54
CA ALA A 758 -24.54 2.19 3.88
C ALA A 758 -23.08 2.53 4.22
N PHE A 759 -22.90 3.48 5.16
CA PHE A 759 -21.62 4.06 5.59
C PHE A 759 -20.73 4.47 4.42
N SER A 760 -21.34 4.93 3.31
CA SER A 760 -20.66 5.29 2.05
C SER A 760 -19.81 4.18 1.38
N MET A 761 -19.78 2.96 1.93
CA MET A 761 -18.73 1.97 1.61
C MET A 761 -19.26 0.56 1.38
N ILE A 762 -20.40 0.22 1.98
CA ILE A 762 -20.94 -1.13 2.05
C ILE A 762 -22.20 -1.23 1.20
N ASP A 763 -22.44 -2.39 0.58
CA ASP A 763 -23.50 -2.58 -0.42
C ASP A 763 -24.72 -3.38 0.11
N ASP A 764 -24.64 -3.95 1.31
CA ASP A 764 -25.66 -4.80 1.96
C ASP A 764 -26.22 -4.22 3.26
N GLY A 765 -26.20 -2.89 3.38
CA GLY A 765 -26.67 -2.16 4.55
C GLY A 765 -28.19 -1.98 4.65
N PRO A 766 -28.66 -1.43 5.79
CA PRO A 766 -30.07 -1.19 6.04
C PRO A 766 -30.60 0.04 5.30
N LEU A 767 -31.93 0.19 5.30
CA LEU A 767 -32.61 1.34 4.71
C LEU A 767 -32.36 2.64 5.50
N GLY A 768 -32.42 2.57 6.83
CA GLY A 768 -32.32 3.73 7.72
C GLY A 768 -31.85 3.33 9.12
N LEU A 769 -31.24 4.29 9.83
CA LEU A 769 -30.66 4.08 11.16
C LEU A 769 -31.01 5.25 12.09
N GLY A 770 -31.17 4.97 13.38
CA GLY A 770 -31.38 5.96 14.44
C GLY A 770 -30.88 5.46 15.79
N TRP A 771 -30.46 6.38 16.64
CA TRP A 771 -29.86 6.07 17.95
C TRP A 771 -30.31 7.08 18.99
N LEU A 772 -30.46 6.62 20.23
CA LEU A 772 -30.67 7.50 21.37
C LEU A 772 -30.21 6.84 22.68
N ARG A 773 -29.35 7.55 23.43
CA ARG A 773 -29.19 7.32 24.87
C ARG A 773 -30.35 7.99 25.60
N VAL A 774 -31.16 7.21 26.32
CA VAL A 774 -32.46 7.64 26.87
C VAL A 774 -32.31 8.74 27.91
N SER A 775 -31.23 8.80 28.66
CA SER A 775 -30.97 9.95 29.55
C SER A 775 -30.81 11.27 28.80
N HIS A 776 -30.52 11.25 27.50
CA HIS A 776 -30.42 12.43 26.64
C HIS A 776 -31.76 12.78 25.93
N ARG A 777 -32.88 12.16 26.31
CA ARG A 777 -34.21 12.30 25.66
C ARG A 777 -34.86 13.69 25.72
N GLU A 778 -34.26 14.65 26.41
CA GLU A 778 -34.84 15.99 26.51
C GLU A 778 -34.83 16.69 25.14
N LEU A 779 -36.01 17.13 24.69
CA LEU A 779 -36.20 17.75 23.39
C LEU A 779 -36.00 19.27 23.42
N ASP A 780 -35.35 19.80 22.40
CA ASP A 780 -35.44 21.20 22.00
C ASP A 780 -36.77 21.39 21.24
N ASN A 781 -37.80 21.87 21.95
CA ASN A 781 -39.14 22.06 21.42
C ASN A 781 -39.21 23.10 20.29
N ALA A 782 -38.24 24.02 20.20
CA ALA A 782 -38.21 25.03 19.14
C ALA A 782 -37.70 24.47 17.81
N LYS A 783 -36.85 23.43 17.85
CA LYS A 783 -36.29 22.79 16.65
C LYS A 783 -36.99 21.49 16.26
N THR A 784 -37.62 20.81 17.22
CA THR A 784 -38.31 19.55 16.99
C THR A 784 -39.51 19.73 16.06
N THR A 785 -39.58 18.93 15.00
CA THR A 785 -40.72 18.85 14.09
C THR A 785 -41.45 17.52 14.24
N ILE A 786 -42.53 17.32 13.48
CA ILE A 786 -43.32 16.09 13.52
C ILE A 786 -42.51 14.85 13.12
N ASP A 787 -41.56 15.01 12.21
CA ASP A 787 -40.75 13.96 11.60
C ASP A 787 -39.31 13.93 12.08
N ARG A 788 -38.87 14.97 12.80
CA ARG A 788 -37.48 15.09 13.25
C ARG A 788 -37.38 15.63 14.67
N PRO A 789 -37.08 14.78 15.67
CA PRO A 789 -36.79 15.23 17.02
C PRO A 789 -35.41 15.88 17.09
N PHE A 790 -35.29 16.94 17.89
CA PHE A 790 -34.01 17.53 18.27
C PHE A 790 -33.84 17.41 19.78
N HIS A 791 -32.71 16.86 20.20
CA HIS A 791 -32.37 16.72 21.61
C HIS A 791 -31.45 17.85 22.06
N THR A 792 -31.62 18.33 23.28
CA THR A 792 -30.77 19.39 23.85
C THR A 792 -29.37 18.88 24.13
N HIS A 793 -29.27 17.63 24.61
CA HIS A 793 -28.04 17.01 25.11
C HIS A 793 -27.33 17.82 26.22
N GLU A 794 -28.05 18.69 26.93
CA GLU A 794 -27.47 19.59 27.96
C GLU A 794 -27.37 18.95 29.35
N ARG A 795 -28.16 17.91 29.61
CA ARG A 795 -28.18 17.17 30.88
C ARG A 795 -28.59 15.72 30.67
N ARG A 796 -28.33 14.89 31.69
CA ARG A 796 -28.79 13.51 31.77
C ARG A 796 -30.01 13.40 32.66
N LEU A 797 -31.09 12.86 32.11
CA LEU A 797 -32.32 12.48 32.83
C LEU A 797 -32.28 10.98 33.13
N LEU A 798 -31.54 10.56 34.15
CA LEU A 798 -31.44 9.14 34.52
C LEU A 798 -32.81 8.53 34.86
N LEU A 799 -32.90 7.20 34.76
CA LEU A 799 -34.09 6.40 35.01
C LEU A 799 -33.98 5.70 36.36
N ARG A 800 -35.12 5.47 37.00
CA ARG A 800 -35.22 4.40 37.99
C ARG A 800 -35.57 3.08 37.29
N PRO A 801 -35.09 1.93 37.78
CA PRO A 801 -35.56 0.64 37.29
C PRO A 801 -37.09 0.54 37.29
N GLY A 802 -37.68 0.16 36.15
CA GLY A 802 -39.12 0.10 35.91
C GLY A 802 -39.78 1.44 35.57
N GLU A 803 -39.07 2.57 35.59
CA GLU A 803 -39.62 3.87 35.21
C GLU A 803 -39.91 3.92 33.71
N ILE A 804 -41.18 4.11 33.35
CA ILE A 804 -41.63 4.20 31.97
C ILE A 804 -41.51 5.66 31.52
N VAL A 805 -40.66 5.90 30.52
CA VAL A 805 -40.44 7.24 29.98
C VAL A 805 -40.74 7.29 28.48
N PRO A 806 -41.23 8.43 27.98
CA PRO A 806 -41.32 8.65 26.55
C PRO A 806 -39.98 9.09 25.96
N VAL A 807 -39.67 8.62 24.76
CA VAL A 807 -38.49 9.01 23.99
C VAL A 807 -38.85 9.21 22.52
N ASP A 808 -38.08 10.06 21.83
CA ASP A 808 -38.24 10.32 20.41
C ASP A 808 -36.91 10.13 19.69
N ILE A 809 -36.83 9.14 18.81
CA ILE A 809 -35.59 8.79 18.12
C ILE A 809 -35.64 9.36 16.70
N GLU A 810 -34.61 10.11 16.32
CA GLU A 810 -34.41 10.55 14.93
C GLU A 810 -33.90 9.37 14.12
N ILE A 811 -34.68 8.92 13.13
CA ILE A 811 -34.19 8.00 12.10
C ILE A 811 -33.74 8.87 10.93
N LEU A 812 -32.47 8.73 10.56
CA LEU A 812 -31.81 9.63 9.62
C LEU A 812 -32.48 9.62 8.23
N PRO A 813 -32.38 10.75 7.49
CA PRO A 813 -33.09 10.93 6.23
C PRO A 813 -32.78 9.86 5.18
N THR A 814 -33.83 9.30 4.59
CA THR A 814 -33.76 8.28 3.53
C THR A 814 -34.77 8.56 2.43
N SER A 815 -34.58 7.96 1.25
CA SER A 815 -35.47 8.03 0.09
C SER A 815 -35.58 6.66 -0.56
N THR A 816 -36.77 6.05 -0.50
CA THR A 816 -37.02 4.69 -1.02
C THR A 816 -38.46 4.48 -1.49
N LEU A 817 -38.61 3.75 -2.59
CA LEU A 817 -39.89 3.28 -3.12
C LEU A 817 -40.23 1.90 -2.55
N PHE A 818 -41.46 1.73 -2.05
CA PHE A 818 -42.05 0.45 -1.70
C PHE A 818 -43.13 0.10 -2.73
N HIS A 819 -43.00 -1.05 -3.38
CA HIS A 819 -44.00 -1.64 -4.25
C HIS A 819 -45.12 -2.27 -3.42
N GLU A 820 -46.27 -2.50 -4.07
CA GLU A 820 -47.34 -3.28 -3.46
C GLU A 820 -46.83 -4.65 -2.98
N GLY A 821 -47.17 -4.99 -1.74
CA GLY A 821 -46.77 -6.25 -1.11
C GLY A 821 -45.41 -6.19 -0.40
N GLU A 822 -44.55 -5.21 -0.67
CA GLU A 822 -43.30 -5.04 0.06
C GLU A 822 -43.54 -4.55 1.50
N VAL A 823 -42.56 -4.76 2.38
CA VAL A 823 -42.72 -4.53 3.82
C VAL A 823 -41.63 -3.59 4.34
N LEU A 824 -42.02 -2.58 5.10
CA LEU A 824 -41.11 -1.85 6.00
C LEU A 824 -41.00 -2.63 7.31
N GLN A 825 -39.78 -3.01 7.68
CA GLN A 825 -39.46 -3.63 8.97
C GLN A 825 -38.74 -2.62 9.86
N LEU A 826 -39.31 -2.36 11.03
CA LEU A 826 -38.70 -1.59 12.11
C LEU A 826 -38.09 -2.56 13.13
N ARG A 827 -36.79 -2.43 13.39
CA ARG A 827 -36.03 -3.18 14.40
C ARG A 827 -35.58 -2.26 15.51
N ILE A 828 -35.78 -2.69 16.76
CA ILE A 828 -35.36 -1.98 17.97
C ILE A 828 -34.59 -2.95 18.86
N GLN A 829 -33.39 -2.56 19.31
CA GLN A 829 -32.52 -3.39 20.14
C GLN A 829 -31.52 -2.56 20.97
N GLY A 830 -30.64 -3.24 21.72
CA GLY A 830 -29.68 -2.62 22.64
C GLY A 830 -28.23 -2.56 22.14
N ASN A 831 -27.98 -2.83 20.87
CA ASN A 831 -26.66 -2.73 20.25
C ASN A 831 -26.80 -2.45 18.75
N ASP A 832 -25.74 -2.06 18.06
CA ASP A 832 -25.79 -1.87 16.61
C ASP A 832 -26.21 -3.17 15.90
N SER A 833 -27.31 -3.07 15.14
CA SER A 833 -27.97 -4.18 14.46
C SER A 833 -27.31 -4.58 13.15
N PHE A 834 -26.59 -3.66 12.52
CA PHE A 834 -25.90 -3.92 11.26
C PHE A 834 -24.45 -4.32 11.51
N ARG A 835 -24.12 -5.59 11.30
CA ARG A 835 -22.75 -6.12 11.44
C ARG A 835 -22.22 -6.59 10.08
N HIS A 836 -21.13 -5.98 9.64
CA HIS A 836 -20.46 -6.34 8.40
C HIS A 836 -19.19 -7.18 8.68
N LYS A 837 -18.81 -8.08 7.77
CA LYS A 837 -17.65 -9.00 7.91
C LYS A 837 -16.32 -8.28 8.13
N THR A 838 -16.25 -7.02 7.72
CA THR A 838 -15.15 -6.09 7.99
C THR A 838 -15.59 -5.10 9.07
N PRO A 839 -15.41 -5.42 10.37
CA PRO A 839 -15.98 -4.66 11.48
C PRO A 839 -15.41 -3.25 11.62
N ASP A 840 -14.28 -2.96 10.97
CA ASP A 840 -13.55 -1.71 11.15
C ASP A 840 -13.99 -0.59 10.21
N VAL A 841 -14.96 -0.88 9.34
CA VAL A 841 -15.54 0.06 8.37
C VAL A 841 -16.85 0.67 8.92
N VAL A 842 -17.47 0.03 9.92
CA VAL A 842 -18.74 0.45 10.53
C VAL A 842 -18.47 1.16 11.85
N GLN A 843 -19.20 2.25 12.08
CA GLN A 843 -19.10 3.03 13.31
C GLN A 843 -19.92 2.35 14.40
N PHE A 844 -19.31 1.39 15.10
CA PHE A 844 -19.95 0.69 16.22
C PHE A 844 -19.89 1.48 17.52
N HIS A 845 -20.92 1.32 18.35
CA HIS A 845 -21.04 1.86 19.69
C HIS A 845 -20.72 0.78 20.73
N GLU A 846 -19.47 0.71 21.16
CA GLU A 846 -18.98 -0.36 22.05
C GLU A 846 -19.12 -0.03 23.54
N GLU A 847 -19.21 1.25 23.89
CA GLU A 847 -19.43 1.70 25.27
C GLU A 847 -20.92 1.95 25.51
N THR A 848 -21.61 0.95 26.07
CA THR A 848 -23.05 1.03 26.33
C THR A 848 -23.39 1.16 27.81
N VAL A 849 -24.44 1.92 28.10
CA VAL A 849 -25.07 1.98 29.44
C VAL A 849 -26.08 0.85 29.67
N ASN A 850 -26.33 0.02 28.65
CA ASN A 850 -27.37 -0.99 28.68
C ASN A 850 -27.14 -2.02 29.78
N GLU A 851 -28.22 -2.35 30.49
CA GLU A 851 -28.28 -3.41 31.47
C GLU A 851 -29.70 -4.00 31.49
N GLY A 852 -29.80 -5.30 31.78
CA GLY A 852 -31.08 -5.99 31.96
C GLY A 852 -31.95 -6.10 30.70
N THR A 853 -33.25 -6.13 30.91
CA THR A 853 -34.29 -6.24 29.89
C THR A 853 -34.86 -4.87 29.59
N HIS A 854 -34.84 -4.48 28.32
CA HIS A 854 -35.54 -3.29 27.85
C HIS A 854 -36.95 -3.67 27.43
N SER A 855 -37.91 -2.83 27.79
CA SER A 855 -39.33 -3.03 27.49
C SER A 855 -39.88 -1.83 26.73
N ILE A 856 -40.69 -2.11 25.71
CA ILE A 856 -41.38 -1.13 24.86
C ILE A 856 -42.88 -1.30 25.09
N TYR A 857 -43.53 -0.22 25.49
CA TYR A 857 -44.95 -0.19 25.82
C TYR A 857 -45.74 0.38 24.63
N SER A 858 -46.87 -0.25 24.32
CA SER A 858 -47.80 0.24 23.30
C SER A 858 -49.24 0.07 23.74
N GLY A 859 -50.10 0.97 23.28
CA GLY A 859 -51.54 0.91 23.47
C GLY A 859 -52.02 1.60 24.75
N CYS A 860 -53.34 1.76 24.87
CA CYS A 860 -53.99 2.59 25.88
C CYS A 860 -53.45 4.04 25.88
N THR A 861 -52.63 4.40 26.87
CA THR A 861 -52.02 5.73 27.02
C THR A 861 -50.59 5.81 26.47
N TYR A 862 -49.98 4.67 26.11
CA TYR A 862 -48.60 4.60 25.63
C TYR A 862 -48.56 4.66 24.10
N GLU A 863 -48.60 5.87 23.57
CA GLU A 863 -48.56 6.17 22.14
C GLU A 863 -47.15 5.96 21.54
N SER A 864 -46.72 4.71 21.39
CA SER A 864 -45.52 4.39 20.60
C SER A 864 -45.88 4.37 19.12
N TYR A 865 -45.21 5.17 18.29
CA TYR A 865 -45.51 5.30 16.85
C TYR A 865 -44.27 5.66 16.02
N LEU A 866 -44.31 5.29 14.74
CA LEU A 866 -43.37 5.73 13.71
C LEU A 866 -44.05 6.73 12.77
N VAL A 867 -43.41 7.87 12.52
CA VAL A 867 -43.86 8.86 11.53
C VAL A 867 -43.21 8.59 10.18
N LEU A 868 -44.01 8.28 9.17
CA LEU A 868 -43.58 8.01 7.81
C LEU A 868 -43.71 9.26 6.92
N PRO A 869 -42.65 9.65 6.18
CA PRO A 869 -42.67 10.78 5.25
C PRO A 869 -43.16 10.32 3.87
N VAL A 870 -44.48 10.14 3.72
CA VAL A 870 -45.08 9.68 2.46
C VAL A 870 -45.11 10.82 1.45
N VAL A 871 -44.52 10.65 0.27
CA VAL A 871 -44.60 11.65 -0.82
C VAL A 871 -45.89 11.41 -1.61
N VAL A 872 -46.73 12.43 -1.73
CA VAL A 872 -48.01 12.39 -2.47
C VAL A 872 -48.00 13.21 -3.76
#